data_AF-A0A093Y4L9-F1
#
_entry.id   AF-A0A093Y4L9-F1
#
_cell.length_a   1.000
_cell.length_b   1.000
_cell.length_c   1.000
_cell.angle_alpha   90.00
_cell.angle_beta   90.00
_cell.angle_gamma   90.00
#
_symmetry.space_group_name_H-M   'P 1'
#
loop_
_entity.id
_entity.type
_entity.pdbx_description
1 polymer ?
#
loop_
_entity_poly.entity_id
_entity_poly.type
_entity_poly.pdbx_seq_one_letter_code
_entity_poly.pdbx_strand_id
1 'polypeptide(L)'
;MVLEFPNSHNDWKLDAVGLLAVIGETTTETCVEPMTVSYLCLLPRLIPAPQALIRPNRRLALSGVNATVTGIYQGIVKHQLSYTANQLCPIANLAPFSVRVLCIKYREDASRNKSSVGRAKDIEPGPPPPLHRRTTFKDVKAVIIHNYVYAQPVMVAKNISPHNILSVASCLLTIGLLVWAIIIGDGPATLAIILLAITTTLFCAASLWRLPQTTVSSRATVPDGDVIIQTREGAFLIIKCNEDVSRRLYFGTDDVFQLVTTGFSSCIGFGTVVFMVAVILMGNSTWTMQAALAVTYLLLNAVYWFVAVMPSSTHWEFPAFQIDDITPSDVKNAHLYDETRNCSPSFINSLWIAILESRRVNWVRKSGAIPEGDEWDQWLELAKRNALNNNRTWSATKAREDIAKASRLDAGETVDASRIRHHKLPYVYVVNQRRYNCNIKWSALFTYDLFYLQINMGFLSSDLDSPSITRDKSDTADREPRLLPQVLDDLASTDPHHVLGMAAKVDISEGLNSYTALQFSQAVNYTAHWLESQVDLSHTIAYIGIHDFRYWIIELAAMKIGHPLLLPSPRNALPNTSSLLEVTNCNVVFYSGNCKEQSILLKSLVTGLQIVEVPELEDMINTPSKPFLYNKTWQEAKDDVVLVVHTSGSTGAPKPIYYTNKVLSFMDSSRLNPSIPGRFSPCVYTMLPTKKPFLSSMPFFHLSGIFFGIHTIFFAATAVIGPPNAPPTGKLVVEIASKVELDGLVMVPSLCDSVFNEYRDEILPFLGSVRQVCWFGGPLASSTGDWIVNNTKAHLWQAFGSTEVGPYFMLEPPKSHWNYMEFHPTTGPTLEQIAPDSELYEVVTRKSPDPNLDWSRMVFDVFPEIDEWRSKDLMSKCKDPGFEHLWQFEGRLDDIIILSNALKVNPLHIEAKLQSHPALKGALVFGRDHTKCGILLEPKDPKITRDALVEEVWPALEAANSLIPEHARVSKDHIVVGSPEKPFQRASKGTIVRSLTTKEYESEIEEMYSAVA
;
A
#
# COMPACT_ATOMS: atom_id res chain seq x y z
N MET A 1 6.02 -33.98 36.03
CA MET A 1 5.83 -32.58 36.44
C MET A 1 4.53 -32.53 37.23
N VAL A 2 4.58 -32.18 38.52
CA VAL A 2 3.38 -32.01 39.35
C VAL A 2 2.97 -30.55 39.26
N LEU A 3 1.68 -30.27 39.04
CA LEU A 3 1.13 -28.92 39.08
C LEU A 3 0.80 -28.61 40.55
N GLU A 4 1.69 -27.88 41.22
CA GLU A 4 1.41 -27.32 42.54
C GLU A 4 0.49 -26.11 42.38
N PHE A 5 -0.74 -26.21 42.90
CA PHE A 5 -1.69 -25.11 42.92
C PHE A 5 -1.51 -24.26 44.20
N PRO A 6 -1.81 -22.94 44.16
CA PRO A 6 -1.58 -22.06 45.30
C PRO A 6 -2.58 -22.38 46.44
N ASN A 7 -2.05 -22.71 47.61
CA ASN A 7 -2.82 -23.25 48.73
C ASN A 7 -3.47 -22.18 49.62
N SER A 8 -3.04 -20.91 49.57
CA SER A 8 -3.70 -19.81 50.27
C SER A 8 -4.27 -18.78 49.30
N HIS A 9 -5.33 -18.10 49.73
CA HIS A 9 -5.98 -17.00 49.01
C HIS A 9 -5.02 -15.84 48.66
N ASN A 10 -3.94 -15.65 49.43
CA ASN A 10 -2.96 -14.59 49.19
C ASN A 10 -1.92 -14.95 48.12
N ASP A 11 -1.80 -16.22 47.75
CA ASP A 11 -0.89 -16.69 46.70
C ASP A 11 -1.51 -16.51 45.30
N TRP A 12 -2.84 -16.40 45.21
CA TRP A 12 -3.58 -16.18 43.97
C TRP A 12 -3.55 -14.70 43.55
N LYS A 13 -2.53 -14.30 42.78
CA LYS A 13 -2.47 -12.97 42.16
C LYS A 13 -3.33 -12.92 40.90
N LEU A 14 -4.40 -12.13 40.93
CA LEU A 14 -5.26 -11.90 39.77
C LEU A 14 -4.73 -10.70 38.97
N ASP A 15 -4.21 -10.93 37.75
CA ASP A 15 -3.81 -9.83 36.85
C ASP A 15 -5.03 -9.14 36.23
N ALA A 16 -5.67 -8.29 37.04
CA ALA A 16 -6.75 -7.43 36.60
C ALA A 16 -6.29 -6.38 35.57
N VAL A 17 -5.00 -6.07 35.48
CA VAL A 17 -4.45 -5.06 34.55
C VAL A 17 -4.44 -5.60 33.12
N GLY A 18 -3.91 -6.82 32.91
CA GLY A 18 -3.96 -7.50 31.62
C GLY A 18 -5.39 -7.74 31.13
N LEU A 19 -6.31 -8.09 32.04
CA LEU A 19 -7.74 -8.23 31.72
C LEU A 19 -8.36 -6.91 31.23
N LEU A 20 -8.07 -5.78 31.87
CA LEU A 20 -8.64 -4.47 31.52
C LEU A 20 -8.07 -3.88 30.21
N ALA A 21 -6.83 -4.25 29.87
CA ALA A 21 -6.17 -3.82 28.63
C ALA A 21 -6.77 -4.47 27.37
N VAL A 22 -7.22 -5.73 27.46
CA VAL A 22 -7.60 -6.54 26.28
C VAL A 22 -9.09 -6.90 26.24
N ILE A 23 -9.76 -7.09 27.37
CA ILE A 23 -11.16 -7.57 27.37
C ILE A 23 -12.13 -6.45 26.99
N GLY A 24 -12.67 -6.59 25.78
CA GLY A 24 -13.80 -5.81 25.30
C GLY A 24 -13.46 -4.64 24.38
N GLU A 25 -12.20 -4.47 23.94
CA GLU A 25 -11.79 -3.36 23.06
C GLU A 25 -12.62 -3.32 21.76
N THR A 26 -12.69 -4.42 21.02
CA THR A 26 -13.51 -4.57 19.81
C THR A 26 -15.02 -4.39 20.08
N THR A 27 -15.47 -4.76 21.27
CA THR A 27 -16.87 -4.64 21.66
C THR A 27 -17.22 -3.18 21.98
N THR A 28 -16.38 -2.47 22.72
CA THR A 28 -16.52 -1.04 22.97
C THR A 28 -16.35 -0.25 21.68
N GLU A 29 -15.45 -0.64 20.78
CA GLU A 29 -15.29 -0.02 19.45
C GLU A 29 -16.61 -0.07 18.63
N THR A 30 -17.23 -1.25 18.48
CA THR A 30 -18.53 -1.36 17.79
C THR A 30 -19.68 -0.62 18.49
N CYS A 31 -19.52 -0.30 19.78
CA CYS A 31 -20.48 0.47 20.56
C CYS A 31 -20.24 1.99 20.55
N VAL A 32 -19.13 2.51 19.98
CA VAL A 32 -18.77 3.94 20.13
C VAL A 32 -19.84 4.86 19.56
N GLU A 33 -20.27 4.66 18.32
CA GLU A 33 -21.25 5.53 17.65
C GLU A 33 -22.58 5.65 18.43
N PRO A 34 -23.31 4.56 18.73
CA PRO A 34 -24.58 4.65 19.47
C PRO A 34 -24.42 5.04 20.95
N MET A 35 -23.25 4.81 21.56
CA MET A 35 -22.98 5.30 22.92
C MET A 35 -22.72 6.81 22.95
N THR A 36 -21.92 7.34 22.03
CA THR A 36 -21.39 8.72 22.09
C THR A 36 -22.23 9.79 21.39
N VAL A 37 -23.43 9.44 20.92
CA VAL A 37 -24.44 10.41 20.45
C VAL A 37 -25.35 10.94 21.57
N SER A 38 -25.40 10.24 22.71
CA SER A 38 -26.30 10.51 23.84
C SER A 38 -25.57 11.18 25.00
N TYR A 39 -26.15 12.22 25.61
CA TYR A 39 -25.56 12.88 26.79
C TYR A 39 -25.39 11.94 28.01
N LEU A 40 -26.10 10.81 28.05
CA LEU A 40 -25.92 9.80 29.11
C LEU A 40 -24.55 9.10 29.05
N CYS A 41 -23.78 9.27 27.95
CA CYS A 41 -22.37 8.87 27.90
C CYS A 41 -21.47 9.67 28.86
N LEU A 42 -21.92 10.83 29.35
CA LEU A 42 -21.20 11.67 30.31
C LEU A 42 -21.40 11.23 31.78
N LEU A 43 -22.12 10.13 32.03
CA LEU A 43 -22.25 9.57 33.37
C LEU A 43 -20.94 8.87 33.80
N PRO A 44 -20.35 9.21 34.96
CA PRO A 44 -19.15 8.55 35.47
C PRO A 44 -19.46 7.09 35.82
N ARG A 45 -18.79 6.16 35.12
CA ARG A 45 -19.08 4.71 35.18
C ARG A 45 -17.88 3.90 34.69
N LEU A 46 -17.82 2.61 34.99
CA LEU A 46 -16.87 1.70 34.33
C LEU A 46 -17.39 1.29 32.94
N ILE A 47 -16.52 1.15 31.96
CA ILE A 47 -16.80 0.55 30.64
C ILE A 47 -15.67 -0.43 30.29
N PRO A 48 -15.91 -1.52 29.55
CA PRO A 48 -14.85 -2.39 29.04
C PRO A 48 -13.89 -1.59 28.16
N ALA A 49 -12.57 -1.82 28.29
CA ALA A 49 -11.52 -1.24 27.46
C ALA A 49 -11.74 0.24 27.06
N PRO A 50 -11.76 1.19 28.01
CA PRO A 50 -12.08 2.60 27.74
C PRO A 50 -11.13 3.25 26.72
N GLN A 51 -9.93 2.71 26.56
CA GLN A 51 -8.95 3.08 25.53
C GLN A 51 -9.50 3.02 24.08
N ALA A 52 -10.52 2.21 23.80
CA ALA A 52 -11.19 2.15 22.49
C ALA A 52 -11.88 3.48 22.07
N LEU A 53 -12.07 4.41 23.01
CA LEU A 53 -12.57 5.76 22.74
C LEU A 53 -11.45 6.77 22.42
N ILE A 54 -10.18 6.40 22.60
CA ILE A 54 -9.04 7.27 22.27
C ILE A 54 -8.87 7.28 20.75
N ARG A 55 -9.13 8.44 20.13
CA ARG A 55 -8.76 8.71 18.74
C ARG A 55 -7.81 9.91 18.72
N PRO A 56 -6.65 9.84 18.02
CA PRO A 56 -5.66 10.92 18.05
C PRO A 56 -6.23 12.20 17.43
N ASN A 57 -6.98 12.07 16.33
CA ASN A 57 -7.53 13.19 15.58
C ASN A 57 -9.05 13.29 15.73
N ARG A 58 -9.57 14.52 15.61
CA ARG A 58 -11.01 14.81 15.58
C ARG A 58 -11.71 13.99 14.51
N ARG A 59 -12.83 13.36 14.85
CA ARG A 59 -13.71 12.73 13.87
C ARG A 59 -14.36 13.79 12.99
N LEU A 60 -14.07 13.78 11.70
CA LEU A 60 -14.71 14.65 10.70
C LEU A 60 -15.97 14.04 10.09
N ALA A 61 -16.02 12.71 9.92
CA ALA A 61 -17.17 12.00 9.34
C ALA A 61 -17.45 10.64 10.03
N LEU A 62 -18.65 10.09 9.84
CA LEU A 62 -18.99 8.72 10.23
C LEU A 62 -18.42 7.69 9.24
N SER A 63 -18.26 6.44 9.69
CA SER A 63 -17.62 5.36 8.92
C SER A 63 -18.60 4.71 7.93
N GLY A 64 -18.47 5.01 6.64
CA GLY A 64 -19.29 4.43 5.58
C GLY A 64 -18.88 3.00 5.18
N VAL A 65 -19.83 2.24 4.63
CA VAL A 65 -19.68 0.82 4.25
C VAL A 65 -19.48 0.67 2.74
N ASN A 66 -18.60 -0.25 2.32
CA ASN A 66 -18.29 -0.47 0.90
C ASN A 66 -19.47 -1.11 0.12
N ALA A 67 -20.18 -0.31 -0.68
CA ALA A 67 -21.26 -0.74 -1.57
C ALA A 67 -21.40 0.28 -2.72
N THR A 68 -21.72 -0.17 -3.92
CA THR A 68 -21.88 0.75 -5.07
C THR A 68 -23.28 1.38 -5.03
N VAL A 69 -23.31 2.68 -4.74
CA VAL A 69 -24.49 3.54 -4.71
C VAL A 69 -24.55 4.31 -6.03
N THR A 70 -25.66 4.23 -6.77
CA THR A 70 -25.81 4.89 -8.08
C THR A 70 -27.16 5.59 -8.20
N GLY A 71 -27.17 6.86 -8.60
CA GLY A 71 -28.39 7.63 -8.81
C GLY A 71 -29.00 7.30 -10.18
N ILE A 72 -30.26 6.86 -10.23
CA ILE A 72 -30.89 6.35 -11.46
C ILE A 72 -31.01 7.45 -12.54
N TYR A 73 -31.31 8.68 -12.13
CA TYR A 73 -31.52 9.82 -13.02
C TYR A 73 -30.23 10.56 -13.35
N GLN A 74 -29.46 10.92 -12.32
CA GLN A 74 -28.23 11.71 -12.47
C GLN A 74 -27.03 10.85 -12.94
N GLY A 75 -27.03 9.55 -12.63
CA GLY A 75 -25.90 8.67 -12.89
C GLY A 75 -24.62 9.09 -12.16
N ILE A 76 -24.75 9.67 -10.97
CA ILE A 76 -23.66 9.82 -10.00
C ILE A 76 -23.43 8.46 -9.33
N VAL A 77 -22.17 8.07 -9.17
CA VAL A 77 -21.74 6.79 -8.59
C VAL A 77 -20.87 7.08 -7.37
N LYS A 78 -21.06 6.32 -6.29
CA LYS A 78 -20.30 6.42 -5.04
C LYS A 78 -20.11 5.01 -4.48
N HIS A 79 -18.87 4.55 -4.33
CA HIS A 79 -18.56 3.17 -3.92
C HIS A 79 -18.61 2.94 -2.39
N GLN A 80 -19.12 3.91 -1.64
CA GLN A 80 -19.28 3.85 -0.19
C GLN A 80 -20.66 4.39 0.22
N LEU A 81 -21.44 3.55 0.87
CA LEU A 81 -22.70 3.91 1.52
C LEU A 81 -22.42 4.67 2.82
N SER A 82 -23.17 5.75 3.08
CA SER A 82 -23.05 6.53 4.31
C SER A 82 -23.42 5.68 5.55
N TYR A 83 -22.86 6.02 6.72
CA TYR A 83 -23.21 5.34 7.97
C TYR A 83 -24.70 5.55 8.27
N THR A 84 -25.19 6.78 8.09
CA THR A 84 -26.61 7.12 8.26
C THR A 84 -27.51 6.22 7.42
N ALA A 85 -27.23 6.08 6.12
CA ALA A 85 -28.06 5.25 5.24
C ALA A 85 -27.90 3.74 5.52
N ASN A 86 -26.74 3.28 5.96
CA ASN A 86 -26.56 1.88 6.37
C ASN A 86 -27.27 1.57 7.70
N GLN A 87 -27.34 2.49 8.67
CA GLN A 87 -28.13 2.25 9.89
C GLN A 87 -29.65 2.28 9.62
N LEU A 88 -30.07 3.12 8.66
CA LEU A 88 -31.44 3.21 8.15
C LEU A 88 -31.88 1.92 7.43
N CYS A 89 -31.00 1.36 6.61
CA CYS A 89 -31.23 0.14 5.82
C CYS A 89 -29.96 -0.74 5.78
N PRO A 90 -29.73 -1.60 6.80
CA PRO A 90 -28.49 -2.38 6.89
C PRO A 90 -28.34 -3.37 5.74
N ILE A 91 -27.32 -3.15 4.90
CA ILE A 91 -27.12 -3.99 3.69
C ILE A 91 -26.76 -5.44 4.02
N ALA A 92 -26.22 -5.69 5.22
CA ALA A 92 -25.94 -7.03 5.75
C ALA A 92 -27.22 -7.85 6.06
N ASN A 93 -28.40 -7.23 6.09
CA ASN A 93 -29.69 -7.91 6.26
C ASN A 93 -30.37 -8.26 4.91
N LEU A 94 -29.68 -8.05 3.79
CA LEU A 94 -30.12 -8.46 2.45
C LEU A 94 -29.54 -9.85 2.14
N ALA A 95 -30.40 -10.80 1.77
CA ALA A 95 -29.93 -12.10 1.31
C ALA A 95 -29.24 -11.98 -0.07
N PRO A 96 -28.29 -12.86 -0.41
CA PRO A 96 -27.70 -12.95 -1.74
C PRO A 96 -28.78 -12.96 -2.83
N PHE A 97 -28.55 -12.22 -3.92
CA PHE A 97 -29.49 -12.12 -5.05
C PHE A 97 -30.91 -11.61 -4.71
N SER A 98 -31.14 -11.06 -3.50
CA SER A 98 -32.43 -10.43 -3.18
C SER A 98 -32.56 -9.05 -3.83
N VAL A 99 -33.81 -8.66 -4.13
CA VAL A 99 -34.14 -7.29 -4.54
C VAL A 99 -35.20 -6.74 -3.59
N ARG A 100 -35.02 -5.50 -3.14
CA ARG A 100 -36.00 -4.76 -2.33
C ARG A 100 -36.24 -3.35 -2.88
N VAL A 101 -37.44 -2.85 -2.70
CA VAL A 101 -37.86 -1.50 -3.12
C VAL A 101 -38.45 -0.77 -1.93
N LEU A 102 -37.79 0.29 -1.48
CA LEU A 102 -38.23 1.12 -0.35
C LEU A 102 -38.60 2.52 -0.85
N CYS A 103 -39.66 3.11 -0.32
CA CYS A 103 -39.96 4.52 -0.51
C CYS A 103 -39.49 5.31 0.72
N ILE A 104 -38.74 6.39 0.50
CA ILE A 104 -38.23 7.24 1.59
C ILE A 104 -38.63 8.70 1.31
N LYS A 105 -39.34 9.30 2.27
CA LYS A 105 -39.89 10.67 2.19
C LYS A 105 -39.61 11.42 3.48
N TYR A 106 -39.61 12.76 3.42
CA TYR A 106 -39.65 13.59 4.62
C TYR A 106 -41.03 13.53 5.28
N ARG A 107 -41.09 13.54 6.62
CA ARG A 107 -42.34 13.48 7.38
C ARG A 107 -43.04 14.85 7.42
N GLU A 108 -44.32 14.90 7.03
CA GLU A 108 -45.05 16.16 6.79
C GLU A 108 -45.08 17.12 7.99
N ASP A 109 -45.17 16.61 9.23
CA ASP A 109 -45.28 17.45 10.42
C ASP A 109 -44.04 18.32 10.68
N ALA A 110 -42.88 17.97 10.12
CA ALA A 110 -41.69 18.82 10.13
C ALA A 110 -41.90 20.17 9.39
N SER A 111 -42.93 20.27 8.54
CA SER A 111 -43.29 21.50 7.81
C SER A 111 -44.29 22.41 8.53
N ARG A 112 -45.08 21.87 9.48
CA ARG A 112 -46.33 22.51 9.95
C ARG A 112 -46.17 23.54 11.07
N ASN A 113 -45.10 23.52 11.86
CA ASN A 113 -44.88 24.45 13.00
C ASN A 113 -44.50 25.89 12.60
N LYS A 114 -45.01 26.39 11.46
CA LYS A 114 -44.73 27.74 10.93
C LYS A 114 -45.80 28.80 11.31
N SER A 115 -46.82 28.44 12.09
CA SER A 115 -48.02 29.24 12.31
C SER A 115 -47.98 30.23 13.49
N SER A 116 -46.92 30.26 14.30
CA SER A 116 -46.89 31.01 15.57
C SER A 116 -45.74 32.02 15.74
N VAL A 117 -45.17 32.55 14.65
CA VAL A 117 -44.21 33.67 14.69
C VAL A 117 -44.70 34.80 13.78
N GLY A 118 -44.90 35.98 14.36
CA GLY A 118 -45.60 37.08 13.70
C GLY A 118 -44.75 37.87 12.71
N ARG A 119 -45.18 37.89 11.43
CA ARG A 119 -45.06 39.01 10.47
C ARG A 119 -43.71 39.76 10.43
N ALA A 120 -42.60 39.04 10.41
CA ALA A 120 -41.36 39.58 9.85
C ALA A 120 -41.56 39.81 8.34
N LYS A 121 -40.89 40.83 7.78
CA LYS A 121 -40.95 41.14 6.34
C LYS A 121 -40.31 40.05 5.49
N ASP A 122 -40.67 40.03 4.21
CA ASP A 122 -40.05 39.21 3.16
C ASP A 122 -38.55 39.52 3.03
N ILE A 123 -37.76 38.77 3.79
CA ILE A 123 -36.32 38.64 3.69
C ILE A 123 -36.11 37.16 3.40
N GLU A 124 -35.47 36.83 2.29
CA GLU A 124 -35.05 35.45 2.04
C GLU A 124 -34.18 35.00 3.22
N PRO A 125 -34.44 33.83 3.84
CA PRO A 125 -33.57 33.34 4.90
C PRO A 125 -32.20 33.08 4.28
N GLY A 126 -31.26 33.99 4.53
CA GLY A 126 -29.89 33.88 4.06
C GLY A 126 -29.26 32.56 4.51
N PRO A 127 -28.15 32.13 3.87
CA PRO A 127 -27.47 30.91 4.25
C PRO A 127 -27.22 30.91 5.77
N PRO A 128 -27.53 29.80 6.48
CA PRO A 128 -27.44 29.76 7.92
C PRO A 128 -26.02 30.19 8.34
N PRO A 129 -25.88 31.02 9.38
CA PRO A 129 -24.59 31.57 9.77
C PRO A 129 -23.60 30.42 9.99
N PRO A 130 -22.35 30.51 9.47
CA PRO A 130 -21.43 29.39 9.44
C PRO A 130 -21.23 28.83 10.85
N LEU A 131 -21.65 27.57 11.02
CA LEU A 131 -21.64 26.85 12.28
C LEU A 131 -20.25 26.98 12.91
N HIS A 132 -20.18 27.69 14.04
CA HIS A 132 -18.90 28.05 14.65
C HIS A 132 -18.11 26.78 14.99
N ARG A 133 -16.99 26.58 14.28
CA ARG A 133 -16.08 25.43 14.41
C ARG A 133 -15.38 25.35 15.78
N ARG A 134 -15.64 26.32 16.66
CA ARG A 134 -15.26 26.40 18.08
C ARG A 134 -16.51 26.55 18.95
N THR A 135 -16.97 25.48 19.58
CA THR A 135 -17.82 25.49 20.77
C THR A 135 -16.95 25.57 22.04
N THR A 136 -17.43 26.30 23.03
CA THR A 136 -16.95 26.25 24.42
C THR A 136 -17.92 25.46 25.28
N PHE A 137 -17.52 25.11 26.51
CA PHE A 137 -18.45 24.53 27.50
C PHE A 137 -19.65 25.45 27.82
N LYS A 138 -19.55 26.77 27.60
CA LYS A 138 -20.70 27.68 27.71
C LYS A 138 -21.69 27.47 26.57
N ASP A 139 -21.21 27.23 25.35
CA ASP A 139 -22.06 26.99 24.19
C ASP A 139 -22.71 25.61 24.25
N VAL A 140 -22.00 24.59 24.74
CA VAL A 140 -22.58 23.28 25.09
C VAL A 140 -23.72 23.46 26.10
N LYS A 141 -23.52 24.25 27.15
CA LYS A 141 -24.56 24.55 28.14
C LYS A 141 -25.71 25.39 27.56
N ALA A 142 -25.43 26.30 26.63
CA ALA A 142 -26.45 27.08 25.92
C ALA A 142 -27.31 26.21 25.00
N VAL A 143 -26.72 25.25 24.27
CA VAL A 143 -27.44 24.26 23.44
C VAL A 143 -28.28 23.30 24.29
N ILE A 144 -27.85 23.00 25.52
CA ILE A 144 -28.62 22.17 26.47
C ILE A 144 -29.81 22.94 27.07
N ILE A 145 -29.68 24.25 27.29
CA ILE A 145 -30.72 25.08 27.94
C ILE A 145 -31.69 25.73 26.94
N HIS A 146 -31.20 26.17 25.78
CA HIS A 146 -32.00 26.77 24.71
C HIS A 146 -32.08 25.84 23.49
N ASN A 147 -33.20 25.15 23.35
CA ASN A 147 -33.62 24.54 22.09
C ASN A 147 -33.94 25.64 21.05
N TYR A 148 -32.91 26.16 20.38
CA TYR A 148 -33.06 27.17 19.33
C TYR A 148 -33.67 26.58 18.04
N VAL A 149 -35.00 26.62 17.98
CA VAL A 149 -35.79 26.89 16.75
C VAL A 149 -35.56 25.92 15.56
N TYR A 150 -36.23 24.78 15.64
CA TYR A 150 -36.82 24.03 14.50
C TYR A 150 -35.94 23.62 13.30
N ALA A 151 -35.09 22.61 13.52
CA ALA A 151 -34.80 21.61 12.48
C ALA A 151 -34.67 20.22 13.13
N GLN A 152 -35.39 19.22 12.59
CA GLN A 152 -35.32 17.85 13.10
C GLN A 152 -33.96 17.23 12.74
N PRO A 153 -33.27 16.54 13.68
CA PRO A 153 -32.05 15.82 13.36
C PRO A 153 -32.35 14.64 12.43
N VAL A 154 -31.42 14.38 11.50
CA VAL A 154 -31.49 13.27 10.54
C VAL A 154 -31.61 11.91 11.23
N MET A 155 -30.89 11.73 12.34
CA MET A 155 -30.71 10.47 13.06
C MET A 155 -30.36 10.77 14.53
N VAL A 156 -30.96 10.04 15.47
CA VAL A 156 -30.73 10.16 16.92
C VAL A 156 -30.78 8.79 17.59
N ALA A 157 -30.10 8.62 18.74
CA ALA A 157 -30.36 7.48 19.60
C ALA A 157 -31.76 7.62 20.24
N LYS A 158 -32.47 6.49 20.37
CA LYS A 158 -33.73 6.42 21.10
C LYS A 158 -33.53 6.77 22.58
N ASN A 159 -34.51 7.41 23.20
CA ASN A 159 -34.48 7.72 24.64
C ASN A 159 -34.27 6.44 25.47
N ILE A 160 -34.98 5.37 25.12
CA ILE A 160 -34.85 4.02 25.70
C ILE A 160 -33.98 3.16 24.77
N SER A 161 -32.78 3.64 24.41
CA SER A 161 -31.78 2.80 23.72
C SER A 161 -31.08 1.85 24.71
N PRO A 162 -30.60 0.68 24.25
CA PRO A 162 -29.85 -0.24 25.10
C PRO A 162 -28.61 0.42 25.75
N HIS A 163 -27.89 1.27 25.02
CA HIS A 163 -26.72 2.00 25.55
C HIS A 163 -27.07 3.05 26.62
N ASN A 164 -28.26 3.68 26.54
CA ASN A 164 -28.72 4.62 27.57
C ASN A 164 -29.00 3.86 28.88
N ILE A 165 -29.72 2.74 28.80
CA ILE A 165 -30.00 1.86 29.95
C ILE A 165 -28.68 1.37 30.56
N LEU A 166 -27.77 0.85 29.73
CA LEU A 166 -26.48 0.31 30.14
C LEU A 166 -25.56 1.39 30.77
N SER A 167 -25.60 2.63 30.28
CA SER A 167 -24.82 3.73 30.86
C SER A 167 -25.31 4.11 32.26
N VAL A 168 -26.63 4.08 32.50
CA VAL A 168 -27.21 4.28 33.84
C VAL A 168 -26.94 3.08 34.75
N ALA A 169 -27.11 1.85 34.25
CA ALA A 169 -26.87 0.62 35.02
C ALA A 169 -25.40 0.49 35.46
N SER A 170 -24.44 0.77 34.57
CA SER A 170 -23.02 0.77 34.93
C SER A 170 -22.66 1.91 35.90
N CYS A 171 -23.28 3.09 35.77
CA CYS A 171 -23.10 4.18 36.75
C CYS A 171 -23.53 3.74 38.16
N LEU A 172 -24.70 3.11 38.30
CA LEU A 172 -25.18 2.54 39.56
C LEU A 172 -24.26 1.44 40.10
N LEU A 173 -23.76 0.55 39.24
CA LEU A 173 -22.81 -0.51 39.61
C LEU A 173 -21.46 0.06 40.08
N THR A 174 -20.99 1.14 39.43
CA THR A 174 -19.75 1.85 39.80
C THR A 174 -19.88 2.51 41.17
N ILE A 175 -21.04 3.12 41.46
CA ILE A 175 -21.35 3.68 42.78
C ILE A 175 -21.40 2.57 43.84
N GLY A 176 -21.99 1.42 43.53
CA GLY A 176 -22.02 0.25 44.43
C GLY A 176 -20.62 -0.26 44.79
N LEU A 177 -19.74 -0.42 43.79
CA LEU A 177 -18.34 -0.79 44.00
C LEU A 177 -17.55 0.25 44.81
N LEU A 178 -17.79 1.54 44.57
CA LEU A 178 -17.12 2.62 45.31
C LEU A 178 -17.53 2.61 46.79
N VAL A 179 -18.82 2.43 47.09
CA VAL A 179 -19.31 2.29 48.48
C VAL A 179 -18.71 1.05 49.14
N TRP A 180 -18.58 -0.08 48.41
CA TRP A 180 -17.97 -1.30 48.96
C TRP A 180 -16.47 -1.12 49.25
N ALA A 181 -15.71 -0.48 48.35
CA ALA A 181 -14.30 -0.16 48.57
C ALA A 181 -14.08 0.68 49.84
N ILE A 182 -14.93 1.68 50.06
CA ILE A 182 -14.91 2.55 51.26
C ILE A 182 -15.24 1.75 52.53
N ILE A 183 -16.20 0.82 52.48
CA ILE A 183 -16.56 -0.05 53.63
C ILE A 183 -15.43 -1.04 53.97
N ILE A 184 -14.69 -1.54 52.98
CA ILE A 184 -13.51 -2.40 53.19
C ILE A 184 -12.30 -1.58 53.70
N GLY A 185 -12.27 -0.26 53.44
CA GLY A 185 -11.11 0.59 53.73
C GLY A 185 -10.02 0.52 52.66
N ASP A 186 -10.34 0.04 51.46
CA ASP A 186 -9.39 -0.10 50.35
C ASP A 186 -9.16 1.24 49.65
N GLY A 187 -8.17 2.00 50.15
CA GLY A 187 -7.74 3.28 49.59
C GLY A 187 -7.36 3.21 48.10
N PRO A 188 -6.46 2.29 47.67
CA PRO A 188 -6.10 2.11 46.27
C PRO A 188 -7.30 1.80 45.36
N ALA A 189 -8.21 0.91 45.74
CA ALA A 189 -9.43 0.64 44.97
C ALA A 189 -10.36 1.86 44.90
N THR A 190 -10.55 2.55 46.02
CA THR A 190 -11.40 3.75 46.10
C THR A 190 -10.91 4.82 45.13
N LEU A 191 -9.60 5.08 45.10
CA LEU A 191 -8.99 6.02 44.15
C LEU A 191 -9.07 5.52 42.71
N ALA A 192 -8.77 4.23 42.46
CA ALA A 192 -8.82 3.66 41.12
C ALA A 192 -10.22 3.75 40.49
N ILE A 193 -11.29 3.43 41.24
CA ILE A 193 -12.67 3.50 40.76
C ILE A 193 -13.06 4.94 40.41
N ILE A 194 -12.69 5.91 41.25
CA ILE A 194 -12.95 7.34 40.99
C ILE A 194 -12.23 7.81 39.71
N LEU A 195 -10.95 7.49 39.57
CA LEU A 195 -10.15 7.91 38.42
C LEU A 195 -10.61 7.23 37.11
N LEU A 196 -10.95 5.93 37.14
CA LEU A 196 -11.53 5.23 35.99
C LEU A 196 -12.84 5.89 35.53
N ALA A 197 -13.74 6.21 36.47
CA ALA A 197 -15.02 6.86 36.15
C ALA A 197 -14.85 8.31 35.64
N ILE A 198 -13.77 8.99 36.00
CA ILE A 198 -13.35 10.28 35.42
C ILE A 198 -12.83 10.07 33.99
N THR A 199 -11.92 9.11 33.77
CA THR A 199 -11.39 8.76 32.43
C THR A 199 -12.51 8.46 31.44
N THR A 200 -13.49 7.62 31.79
CA THR A 200 -14.60 7.31 30.87
C THR A 200 -15.41 8.54 30.50
N THR A 201 -15.59 9.46 31.46
CA THR A 201 -16.32 10.72 31.26
C THR A 201 -15.56 11.64 30.31
N LEU A 202 -14.23 11.76 30.47
CA LEU A 202 -13.36 12.54 29.59
C LEU A 202 -13.33 12.01 28.15
N PHE A 203 -13.17 10.69 27.98
CA PHE A 203 -13.16 10.06 26.66
C PHE A 203 -14.53 10.09 25.97
N CYS A 204 -15.62 9.88 26.72
CA CYS A 204 -16.98 10.06 26.19
C CYS A 204 -17.26 11.52 25.81
N ALA A 205 -16.77 12.51 26.58
CA ALA A 205 -16.90 13.93 26.25
C ALA A 205 -16.11 14.32 24.99
N ALA A 206 -14.88 13.83 24.83
CA ALA A 206 -14.08 14.05 23.62
C ALA A 206 -14.70 13.39 22.37
N SER A 207 -15.40 12.27 22.56
CA SER A 207 -16.09 11.55 21.48
C SER A 207 -17.53 12.03 21.20
N LEU A 208 -18.11 12.87 22.06
CA LEU A 208 -19.53 13.27 22.01
C LEU A 208 -19.87 13.99 20.69
N TRP A 209 -20.83 13.45 19.93
CA TRP A 209 -21.10 13.91 18.56
C TRP A 209 -22.58 14.08 18.22
N ARG A 210 -22.86 14.89 17.19
CA ARG A 210 -24.17 15.05 16.53
C ARG A 210 -24.00 15.27 15.03
N LEU A 211 -25.04 14.96 14.25
CA LEU A 211 -25.14 15.39 12.84
C LEU A 211 -25.72 16.81 12.75
N PRO A 212 -25.32 17.61 11.75
CA PRO A 212 -25.94 18.91 11.46
C PRO A 212 -27.45 18.79 11.21
N GLN A 213 -28.22 19.65 11.86
CA GLN A 213 -29.65 19.83 11.60
C GLN A 213 -29.84 20.67 10.32
N THR A 214 -30.88 20.38 9.54
CA THR A 214 -31.15 21.04 8.25
C THR A 214 -32.56 21.60 8.17
N THR A 215 -32.69 22.89 7.89
CA THR A 215 -33.97 23.54 7.54
C THR A 215 -34.30 23.30 6.07
N VAL A 216 -35.38 22.58 5.78
CA VAL A 216 -35.85 22.42 4.39
C VAL A 216 -36.54 23.71 3.95
N SER A 217 -35.85 24.49 3.12
CA SER A 217 -36.31 25.77 2.60
C SER A 217 -36.34 25.78 1.07
N SER A 218 -37.22 24.96 0.49
CA SER A 218 -37.65 25.08 -0.90
C SER A 218 -39.18 25.17 -0.97
N ARG A 219 -39.68 26.05 -1.85
CA ARG A 219 -41.09 26.05 -2.31
C ARG A 219 -41.22 25.46 -3.73
N ALA A 220 -40.12 25.08 -4.36
CA ALA A 220 -40.10 24.51 -5.71
C ALA A 220 -40.38 23.01 -5.69
N THR A 221 -40.96 22.49 -6.77
CA THR A 221 -41.16 21.06 -6.99
C THR A 221 -39.84 20.37 -7.28
N VAL A 222 -39.32 19.62 -6.31
CA VAL A 222 -38.06 18.86 -6.40
C VAL A 222 -38.27 17.60 -7.26
N PRO A 223 -37.38 17.29 -8.21
CA PRO A 223 -37.51 16.12 -9.09
C PRO A 223 -37.25 14.78 -8.37
N ASP A 224 -37.60 13.69 -9.04
CA ASP A 224 -37.29 12.32 -8.59
C ASP A 224 -35.77 12.09 -8.53
N GLY A 225 -35.32 11.49 -7.43
CA GLY A 225 -33.91 11.34 -7.07
C GLY A 225 -33.48 9.88 -6.88
N ASP A 226 -34.27 8.91 -7.35
CA ASP A 226 -34.12 7.47 -7.07
C ASP A 226 -32.67 6.96 -7.06
N VAL A 227 -32.38 6.06 -6.12
CA VAL A 227 -31.05 5.48 -5.88
C VAL A 227 -31.11 3.96 -5.96
N ILE A 228 -30.06 3.34 -6.50
CA ILE A 228 -29.82 1.90 -6.42
C ILE A 228 -28.53 1.66 -5.64
N ILE A 229 -28.56 0.68 -4.73
CA ILE A 229 -27.39 0.19 -4.00
C ILE A 229 -27.19 -1.28 -4.38
N GLN A 230 -26.01 -1.59 -4.91
CA GLN A 230 -25.57 -2.94 -5.25
C GLN A 230 -24.64 -3.48 -4.16
N THR A 231 -24.95 -4.65 -3.62
CA THR A 231 -24.08 -5.36 -2.67
C THR A 231 -23.08 -6.27 -3.38
N ARG A 232 -22.02 -6.68 -2.66
CA ARG A 232 -21.05 -7.68 -3.16
C ARG A 232 -21.67 -9.06 -3.40
N GLU A 233 -22.80 -9.36 -2.77
CA GLU A 233 -23.53 -10.63 -2.88
C GLU A 233 -24.62 -10.60 -3.99
N GLY A 234 -24.53 -9.63 -4.90
CA GLY A 234 -25.44 -9.51 -6.05
C GLY A 234 -26.87 -9.11 -5.70
N ALA A 235 -27.11 -8.62 -4.48
CA ALA A 235 -28.40 -8.10 -4.06
C ALA A 235 -28.53 -6.60 -4.44
N PHE A 236 -29.75 -6.16 -4.73
CA PHE A 236 -30.06 -4.78 -5.14
C PHE A 236 -31.10 -4.15 -4.21
N LEU A 237 -30.78 -3.00 -3.63
CA LEU A 237 -31.71 -2.19 -2.87
C LEU A 237 -32.05 -0.92 -3.67
N ILE A 238 -33.32 -0.77 -4.03
CA ILE A 238 -33.84 0.37 -4.79
C ILE A 238 -34.55 1.30 -3.81
N ILE A 239 -34.17 2.57 -3.80
CA ILE A 239 -34.81 3.62 -3.02
C ILE A 239 -35.56 4.56 -3.96
N LYS A 240 -36.88 4.67 -3.75
CA LYS A 240 -37.77 5.63 -4.40
C LYS A 240 -37.88 6.88 -3.52
N CYS A 241 -37.29 7.99 -3.96
CA CYS A 241 -37.24 9.24 -3.20
C CYS A 241 -37.00 10.45 -4.12
N ASN A 242 -37.16 11.68 -3.59
CA ASN A 242 -36.84 12.91 -4.32
C ASN A 242 -35.34 13.24 -4.22
N GLU A 243 -34.87 14.20 -5.04
CA GLU A 243 -33.46 14.60 -5.07
C GLU A 243 -32.93 15.09 -3.71
N ASP A 244 -33.73 15.82 -2.91
CA ASP A 244 -33.32 16.28 -1.58
C ASP A 244 -32.99 15.12 -0.63
N VAL A 245 -33.78 14.04 -0.64
CA VAL A 245 -33.54 12.85 0.16
C VAL A 245 -32.31 12.10 -0.36
N SER A 246 -32.18 11.91 -1.68
CA SER A 246 -31.06 11.15 -2.24
C SER A 246 -29.71 11.86 -2.08
N ARG A 247 -29.70 13.18 -2.31
CA ARG A 247 -28.54 14.04 -2.09
C ARG A 247 -28.17 14.14 -0.61
N ARG A 248 -29.12 14.15 0.33
CA ARG A 248 -28.79 14.24 1.77
C ARG A 248 -28.31 12.93 2.39
N LEU A 249 -28.97 11.80 2.08
CA LEU A 249 -28.69 10.50 2.72
C LEU A 249 -27.60 9.70 2.00
N TYR A 250 -27.60 9.65 0.67
CA TYR A 250 -26.80 8.70 -0.10
C TYR A 250 -25.55 9.35 -0.71
N PHE A 251 -25.72 10.46 -1.44
CA PHE A 251 -24.58 11.15 -2.05
C PHE A 251 -23.85 12.10 -1.09
N GLY A 252 -24.56 12.68 -0.13
CA GLY A 252 -24.01 13.61 0.86
C GLY A 252 -22.96 13.03 1.80
N THR A 253 -22.34 13.93 2.55
CA THR A 253 -21.39 13.65 3.61
C THR A 253 -22.11 13.43 4.95
N ASP A 254 -21.64 12.44 5.72
CA ASP A 254 -22.00 12.25 7.13
C ASP A 254 -21.06 13.09 8.01
N ASP A 255 -21.01 14.40 7.75
CA ASP A 255 -20.13 15.32 8.50
C ASP A 255 -20.53 15.38 9.97
N VAL A 256 -19.54 15.21 10.85
CA VAL A 256 -19.73 15.05 12.30
C VAL A 256 -19.43 16.35 13.03
N PHE A 257 -20.41 16.84 13.79
CA PHE A 257 -20.20 17.92 14.74
C PHE A 257 -19.85 17.33 16.11
N GLN A 258 -18.56 17.26 16.43
CA GLN A 258 -18.10 16.99 17.81
C GLN A 258 -18.50 18.16 18.72
N LEU A 259 -19.13 17.85 19.85
CA LEU A 259 -19.71 18.88 20.71
C LEU A 259 -18.68 19.60 21.61
N VAL A 260 -17.57 18.93 21.93
CA VAL A 260 -16.43 19.48 22.69
C VAL A 260 -15.30 19.80 21.71
N THR A 261 -15.37 20.94 21.01
CA THR A 261 -14.33 21.27 20.04
C THR A 261 -13.07 21.83 20.69
N THR A 262 -13.23 22.59 21.78
CA THR A 262 -12.17 23.36 22.45
C THR A 262 -11.71 22.59 23.68
N GLY A 263 -10.42 22.22 23.72
CA GLY A 263 -9.86 21.34 24.76
C GLY A 263 -9.99 19.83 24.48
N PHE A 264 -10.34 19.43 23.24
CA PHE A 264 -10.39 18.01 22.83
C PHE A 264 -9.09 17.26 23.16
N SER A 265 -7.95 17.77 22.69
CA SER A 265 -6.62 17.16 22.93
C SER A 265 -6.27 17.14 24.42
N SER A 266 -6.71 18.13 25.19
CA SER A 266 -6.56 18.17 26.65
C SER A 266 -7.40 17.09 27.34
N CYS A 267 -8.64 16.84 26.89
CA CYS A 267 -9.50 15.78 27.43
C CYS A 267 -8.94 14.39 27.15
N ILE A 268 -8.42 14.16 25.93
CA ILE A 268 -7.76 12.90 25.56
C ILE A 268 -6.46 12.72 26.35
N GLY A 269 -5.53 13.68 26.29
CA GLY A 269 -4.23 13.58 26.96
C GLY A 269 -4.35 13.41 28.48
N PHE A 270 -5.18 14.23 29.14
CA PHE A 270 -5.42 14.10 30.58
C PHE A 270 -6.17 12.79 30.91
N GLY A 271 -7.16 12.40 30.11
CA GLY A 271 -7.89 11.15 30.30
C GLY A 271 -6.99 9.90 30.24
N THR A 272 -6.00 9.90 29.35
CA THR A 272 -5.01 8.82 29.20
C THR A 272 -4.04 8.77 30.38
N VAL A 273 -3.54 9.91 30.87
CA VAL A 273 -2.67 9.96 32.06
C VAL A 273 -3.44 9.49 33.31
N VAL A 274 -4.68 9.97 33.48
CA VAL A 274 -5.58 9.53 34.57
C VAL A 274 -5.87 8.02 34.47
N PHE A 275 -6.04 7.48 33.26
CA PHE A 275 -6.27 6.05 33.04
C PHE A 275 -5.08 5.21 33.50
N MET A 276 -3.87 5.56 33.08
CA MET A 276 -2.64 4.85 33.46
C MET A 276 -2.45 4.84 34.98
N VAL A 277 -2.66 5.96 35.66
CA VAL A 277 -2.58 6.05 37.13
C VAL A 277 -3.67 5.19 37.79
N ALA A 278 -4.90 5.20 37.27
CA ALA A 278 -5.99 4.41 37.83
C ALA A 278 -5.76 2.89 37.71
N VAL A 279 -5.23 2.44 36.58
CA VAL A 279 -4.87 1.03 36.32
C VAL A 279 -3.74 0.58 37.26
N ILE A 280 -2.71 1.42 37.48
CA ILE A 280 -1.63 1.15 38.45
C ILE A 280 -2.18 1.05 39.87
N LEU A 281 -3.08 1.96 40.29
CA LEU A 281 -3.69 1.92 41.61
C LEU A 281 -4.58 0.68 41.82
N MET A 282 -5.32 0.26 40.79
CA MET A 282 -6.10 -0.99 40.83
C MET A 282 -5.19 -2.21 41.03
N GLY A 283 -4.03 -2.26 40.34
CA GLY A 283 -3.02 -3.30 40.52
C GLY A 283 -2.47 -3.40 41.96
N ASN A 284 -2.63 -2.36 42.76
CA ASN A 284 -2.22 -2.28 44.18
C ASN A 284 -3.40 -2.34 45.17
N SER A 285 -4.62 -2.63 44.71
CA SER A 285 -5.79 -2.83 45.59
C SER A 285 -5.85 -4.24 46.21
N THR A 286 -6.70 -4.42 47.22
CA THR A 286 -6.90 -5.72 47.88
C THR A 286 -7.47 -6.75 46.92
N TRP A 287 -7.11 -8.02 47.10
CA TRP A 287 -7.64 -9.14 46.31
C TRP A 287 -9.16 -9.12 46.20
N THR A 288 -9.86 -8.78 47.29
CA THR A 288 -11.32 -8.66 47.35
C THR A 288 -11.87 -7.61 46.38
N MET A 289 -11.20 -6.46 46.24
CA MET A 289 -11.60 -5.44 45.27
C MET A 289 -11.14 -5.77 43.85
N GLN A 290 -9.96 -6.38 43.68
CA GLN A 290 -9.48 -6.87 42.37
C GLN A 290 -10.43 -7.91 41.78
N ALA A 291 -10.89 -8.88 42.58
CA ALA A 291 -11.87 -9.88 42.17
C ALA A 291 -13.24 -9.25 41.84
N ALA A 292 -13.75 -8.36 42.69
CA ALA A 292 -15.01 -7.66 42.46
C ALA A 292 -14.99 -6.79 41.18
N LEU A 293 -13.87 -6.12 40.90
CA LEU A 293 -13.65 -5.37 39.67
C LEU A 293 -13.55 -6.28 38.46
N ALA A 294 -12.74 -7.35 38.50
CA ALA A 294 -12.60 -8.29 37.38
C ALA A 294 -13.93 -8.97 37.01
N VAL A 295 -14.72 -9.42 37.99
CA VAL A 295 -16.08 -9.96 37.78
C VAL A 295 -16.98 -8.89 37.16
N THR A 296 -16.90 -7.64 37.62
CA THR A 296 -17.66 -6.53 37.04
C THR A 296 -17.28 -6.26 35.59
N TYR A 297 -15.99 -6.27 35.25
CA TYR A 297 -15.53 -6.07 33.87
C TYR A 297 -15.95 -7.21 32.94
N LEU A 298 -15.92 -8.46 33.40
CA LEU A 298 -16.42 -9.61 32.64
C LEU A 298 -17.94 -9.51 32.39
N LEU A 299 -18.72 -9.15 33.41
CA LEU A 299 -20.16 -8.92 33.28
C LEU A 299 -20.49 -7.75 32.35
N LEU A 300 -19.80 -6.61 32.52
CA LEU A 300 -19.96 -5.45 31.64
C LEU A 300 -19.62 -5.81 30.20
N ASN A 301 -18.51 -6.52 29.95
CA ASN A 301 -18.14 -6.95 28.60
C ASN A 301 -19.22 -7.85 27.95
N ALA A 302 -19.75 -8.83 28.69
CA ALA A 302 -20.81 -9.69 28.20
C ALA A 302 -22.11 -8.91 27.86
N VAL A 303 -22.48 -7.92 28.67
CA VAL A 303 -23.66 -7.08 28.42
C VAL A 303 -23.43 -6.08 27.28
N TYR A 304 -22.25 -5.46 27.20
CA TYR A 304 -21.86 -4.61 26.07
C TYR A 304 -21.84 -5.41 24.76
N TRP A 305 -21.37 -6.66 24.76
CA TRP A 305 -21.39 -7.56 23.60
C TRP A 305 -22.83 -7.90 23.18
N PHE A 306 -23.69 -8.27 24.13
CA PHE A 306 -25.10 -8.53 23.83
C PHE A 306 -25.81 -7.30 23.25
N VAL A 307 -25.46 -6.10 23.72
CA VAL A 307 -25.95 -4.83 23.18
C VAL A 307 -25.43 -4.55 21.76
N ALA A 308 -24.15 -4.83 21.47
CA ALA A 308 -23.55 -4.68 20.14
C ALA A 308 -24.21 -5.58 19.08
N VAL A 309 -24.73 -6.74 19.49
CA VAL A 309 -25.45 -7.69 18.61
C VAL A 309 -26.90 -7.28 18.32
N MET A 310 -27.47 -6.30 19.05
CA MET A 310 -28.86 -5.87 18.82
C MET A 310 -29.02 -5.11 17.48
N PRO A 311 -30.13 -5.31 16.73
CA PRO A 311 -30.37 -4.65 15.44
C PRO A 311 -30.31 -3.11 15.50
N SER A 312 -29.85 -2.44 14.43
CA SER A 312 -29.74 -0.97 14.36
C SER A 312 -31.02 -0.23 14.82
N SER A 313 -32.18 -0.81 14.52
CA SER A 313 -33.51 -0.27 14.86
C SER A 313 -33.84 -0.24 16.37
N THR A 314 -33.11 -0.94 17.25
CA THR A 314 -33.27 -0.78 18.71
C THR A 314 -32.51 0.43 19.25
N HIS A 315 -31.44 0.83 18.57
CA HIS A 315 -30.58 1.94 18.99
C HIS A 315 -31.03 3.27 18.41
N TRP A 316 -31.38 3.27 17.12
CA TRP A 316 -31.56 4.48 16.31
C TRP A 316 -33.02 4.82 16.01
N GLU A 317 -33.28 6.12 15.85
CA GLU A 317 -34.53 6.69 15.35
C GLU A 317 -34.22 7.80 14.32
N PHE A 318 -35.06 7.89 13.29
CA PHE A 318 -34.89 8.78 12.14
C PHE A 318 -36.11 9.71 12.01
N PRO A 319 -36.27 10.72 12.89
CA PRO A 319 -37.52 11.46 13.04
C PRO A 319 -37.86 12.33 11.82
N ALA A 320 -36.87 12.70 11.02
CA ALA A 320 -37.06 13.48 9.79
C ALA A 320 -37.76 12.69 8.66
N PHE A 321 -37.71 11.36 8.68
CA PHE A 321 -38.12 10.52 7.55
C PHE A 321 -39.33 9.62 7.86
N GLN A 322 -39.98 9.18 6.79
CA GLN A 322 -40.88 8.04 6.71
C GLN A 322 -40.28 7.03 5.71
N ILE A 323 -40.41 5.74 6.03
CA ILE A 323 -39.85 4.61 5.26
C ILE A 323 -40.99 3.62 5.05
N ASP A 324 -41.39 3.41 3.80
CA ASP A 324 -42.43 2.46 3.43
C ASP A 324 -41.79 1.33 2.58
N ASP A 325 -41.89 0.06 3.00
CA ASP A 325 -41.45 -1.08 2.17
C ASP A 325 -42.51 -1.37 1.10
N ILE A 326 -42.18 -1.01 -0.14
CA ILE A 326 -43.04 -1.15 -1.32
C ILE A 326 -42.57 -2.29 -2.23
N THR A 327 -41.76 -3.22 -1.72
CA THR A 327 -41.23 -4.36 -2.48
C THR A 327 -42.38 -5.21 -3.03
N PRO A 328 -42.51 -5.36 -4.37
CA PRO A 328 -43.60 -6.13 -4.98
C PRO A 328 -43.64 -7.58 -4.50
N SER A 329 -44.83 -8.17 -4.44
CA SER A 329 -45.04 -9.52 -3.89
C SER A 329 -44.38 -10.62 -4.72
N ASP A 330 -44.23 -10.42 -6.03
CA ASP A 330 -43.47 -11.28 -6.95
C ASP A 330 -41.95 -11.13 -6.79
N VAL A 331 -41.48 -9.97 -6.31
CA VAL A 331 -40.05 -9.67 -6.09
C VAL A 331 -39.56 -10.11 -4.71
N LYS A 332 -40.43 -10.04 -3.69
CA LYS A 332 -40.09 -10.30 -2.28
C LYS A 332 -39.42 -11.67 -2.04
N ASN A 333 -39.78 -12.68 -2.83
CA ASN A 333 -39.25 -14.04 -2.73
C ASN A 333 -38.19 -14.38 -3.80
N ALA A 334 -37.71 -13.42 -4.61
CA ALA A 334 -36.81 -13.68 -5.75
C ALA A 334 -35.40 -14.21 -5.39
N HIS A 335 -35.08 -14.27 -4.08
CA HIS A 335 -33.87 -14.89 -3.53
C HIS A 335 -34.04 -16.38 -3.20
N LEU A 336 -35.28 -16.88 -3.22
CA LEU A 336 -35.62 -18.30 -3.05
C LEU A 336 -35.67 -18.99 -4.43
N TYR A 337 -35.61 -20.32 -4.43
CA TYR A 337 -35.81 -21.11 -5.65
C TYR A 337 -37.29 -21.06 -6.08
N ASP A 338 -37.54 -20.71 -7.34
CA ASP A 338 -38.90 -20.64 -7.90
C ASP A 338 -39.27 -21.99 -8.54
N GLU A 339 -40.04 -22.80 -7.81
CA GLU A 339 -40.57 -24.08 -8.28
C GLU A 339 -41.46 -23.94 -9.53
N THR A 340 -42.14 -22.80 -9.71
CA THR A 340 -43.06 -22.56 -10.84
C THR A 340 -42.32 -22.23 -12.14
N ARG A 341 -41.11 -21.65 -12.03
CA ARG A 341 -40.25 -21.30 -13.18
C ARG A 341 -39.05 -22.24 -13.35
N ASN A 342 -38.81 -23.14 -12.38
CA ASN A 342 -37.65 -24.04 -12.30
C ASN A 342 -36.33 -23.27 -12.50
N CYS A 343 -36.13 -22.23 -11.68
CA CYS A 343 -34.98 -21.33 -11.80
C CYS A 343 -34.35 -21.05 -10.43
N SER A 344 -33.04 -21.25 -10.35
CA SER A 344 -32.22 -20.86 -9.19
C SER A 344 -32.05 -19.34 -9.12
N PRO A 345 -31.92 -18.76 -7.90
CA PRO A 345 -31.55 -17.36 -7.74
C PRO A 345 -30.23 -17.08 -8.46
N SER A 346 -30.16 -15.96 -9.17
CA SER A 346 -29.01 -15.60 -10.00
C SER A 346 -28.89 -14.08 -10.16
N PHE A 347 -27.65 -13.61 -10.29
CA PHE A 347 -27.35 -12.19 -10.45
C PHE A 347 -28.08 -11.57 -11.67
N ILE A 348 -28.15 -12.28 -12.79
CA ILE A 348 -28.84 -11.82 -14.01
C ILE A 348 -30.34 -11.61 -13.77
N ASN A 349 -31.00 -12.49 -13.00
CA ASN A 349 -32.40 -12.32 -12.64
C ASN A 349 -32.60 -11.14 -11.67
N SER A 350 -31.69 -10.98 -10.71
CA SER A 350 -31.71 -9.87 -9.73
C SER A 350 -31.52 -8.52 -10.41
N LEU A 351 -30.56 -8.44 -11.34
CA LEU A 351 -30.29 -7.27 -12.18
C LEU A 351 -31.47 -6.97 -13.11
N TRP A 352 -32.08 -7.99 -13.72
CA TRP A 352 -33.30 -7.83 -14.51
C TRP A 352 -34.43 -7.21 -13.69
N ILE A 353 -34.70 -7.72 -12.49
CA ILE A 353 -35.71 -7.16 -11.59
C ILE A 353 -35.37 -5.71 -11.21
N ALA A 354 -34.09 -5.39 -10.99
CA ALA A 354 -33.65 -4.01 -10.74
C ALA A 354 -33.86 -3.08 -11.95
N ILE A 355 -33.64 -3.56 -13.19
CA ILE A 355 -33.95 -2.82 -14.43
C ILE A 355 -35.46 -2.66 -14.60
N LEU A 356 -36.26 -3.68 -14.27
CA LEU A 356 -37.72 -3.67 -14.33
C LEU A 356 -38.33 -2.62 -13.39
N GLU A 357 -37.87 -2.50 -12.14
CA GLU A 357 -38.43 -1.51 -11.19
C GLU A 357 -37.80 -0.10 -11.29
N SER A 358 -36.63 0.02 -11.93
CA SER A 358 -36.05 1.33 -12.28
C SER A 358 -36.52 1.89 -13.62
N ARG A 359 -37.04 1.04 -14.52
CA ARG A 359 -37.45 1.36 -15.91
C ARG A 359 -36.33 1.98 -16.76
N ARG A 360 -35.06 1.90 -16.33
CA ARG A 360 -33.90 2.52 -16.98
C ARG A 360 -32.68 1.61 -16.91
N VAL A 361 -31.77 1.73 -17.87
CA VAL A 361 -30.52 0.93 -17.97
C VAL A 361 -29.25 1.76 -17.81
N ASN A 362 -29.31 3.09 -17.92
CA ASN A 362 -28.14 3.98 -17.92
C ASN A 362 -27.28 3.86 -16.64
N TRP A 363 -27.89 3.47 -15.52
CA TRP A 363 -27.19 3.25 -14.26
C TRP A 363 -26.38 1.94 -14.24
N VAL A 364 -26.76 0.92 -15.02
CA VAL A 364 -26.17 -0.44 -14.99
C VAL A 364 -24.73 -0.43 -15.51
N ARG A 365 -24.49 0.27 -16.63
CA ARG A 365 -23.14 0.51 -17.16
C ARG A 365 -22.31 1.33 -16.17
N LYS A 366 -22.88 2.43 -15.65
CA LYS A 366 -22.20 3.32 -14.70
C LYS A 366 -21.86 2.67 -13.35
N SER A 367 -22.67 1.74 -12.85
CA SER A 367 -22.40 1.05 -11.58
C SER A 367 -21.39 -0.10 -11.69
N GLY A 368 -20.89 -0.40 -12.89
CA GLY A 368 -20.01 -1.55 -13.14
C GLY A 368 -20.71 -2.90 -12.95
N ALA A 369 -22.04 -2.95 -13.09
CA ALA A 369 -22.80 -4.17 -12.78
C ALA A 369 -22.65 -5.29 -13.82
N ILE A 370 -22.19 -4.99 -15.04
CA ILE A 370 -21.93 -5.99 -16.10
C ILE A 370 -20.65 -5.64 -16.88
N PRO A 371 -19.90 -6.63 -17.41
CA PRO A 371 -18.75 -6.39 -18.28
C PRO A 371 -19.09 -5.66 -19.57
N GLU A 372 -18.12 -4.95 -20.14
CA GLU A 372 -18.20 -4.34 -21.47
C GLU A 372 -18.22 -5.39 -22.59
N GLY A 373 -18.75 -5.03 -23.76
CA GLY A 373 -18.87 -5.91 -24.94
C GLY A 373 -20.29 -6.08 -25.46
N ASP A 374 -20.41 -6.30 -26.77
CA ASP A 374 -21.66 -6.16 -27.56
C ASP A 374 -22.80 -7.09 -27.11
N GLU A 375 -22.49 -8.33 -26.68
CA GLU A 375 -23.49 -9.27 -26.16
C GLU A 375 -24.29 -8.67 -24.98
N TRP A 376 -23.64 -7.85 -24.16
CA TRP A 376 -24.26 -7.21 -23.00
C TRP A 376 -25.07 -5.96 -23.38
N ASP A 377 -24.69 -5.22 -24.43
CA ASP A 377 -25.52 -4.10 -24.93
C ASP A 377 -26.75 -4.59 -25.69
N GLN A 378 -26.65 -5.69 -26.44
CA GLN A 378 -27.82 -6.38 -27.00
C GLN A 378 -28.78 -6.85 -25.89
N TRP A 379 -28.25 -7.46 -24.83
CA TRP A 379 -29.05 -7.88 -23.68
C TRP A 379 -29.67 -6.68 -22.93
N LEU A 380 -28.93 -5.58 -22.75
CA LEU A 380 -29.45 -4.35 -22.12
C LEU A 380 -30.58 -3.70 -22.92
N GLU A 381 -30.47 -3.63 -24.25
CA GLU A 381 -31.56 -3.09 -25.09
C GLU A 381 -32.81 -3.98 -25.07
N LEU A 382 -32.64 -5.30 -25.04
CA LEU A 382 -33.76 -6.23 -24.85
C LEU A 382 -34.39 -6.08 -23.45
N ALA A 383 -33.59 -5.94 -22.40
CA ALA A 383 -34.07 -5.70 -21.03
C ALA A 383 -34.83 -4.35 -20.94
N LYS A 384 -34.25 -3.27 -21.48
CA LYS A 384 -34.86 -1.93 -21.56
C LYS A 384 -36.23 -1.96 -22.23
N ARG A 385 -36.36 -2.64 -23.38
CA ARG A 385 -37.64 -2.80 -24.11
C ARG A 385 -38.67 -3.57 -23.28
N ASN A 386 -38.27 -4.69 -22.66
CA ASN A 386 -39.17 -5.47 -21.79
C ASN A 386 -39.57 -4.73 -20.50
N ALA A 387 -38.68 -3.92 -19.93
CA ALA A 387 -38.96 -3.11 -18.75
C ALA A 387 -39.94 -1.96 -19.03
N LEU A 388 -39.81 -1.30 -20.19
CA LEU A 388 -40.78 -0.31 -20.65
C LEU A 388 -42.15 -0.94 -20.92
N ASN A 389 -42.18 -2.14 -21.51
CA ASN A 389 -43.41 -2.91 -21.76
C ASN A 389 -43.96 -3.65 -20.51
N ASN A 390 -43.35 -3.49 -19.33
CA ASN A 390 -43.72 -4.13 -18.07
C ASN A 390 -43.83 -5.67 -18.11
N ASN A 391 -42.99 -6.33 -18.90
CA ASN A 391 -43.06 -7.77 -19.16
C ASN A 391 -42.49 -8.63 -18.00
N ARG A 392 -43.26 -8.80 -16.91
CA ARG A 392 -42.87 -9.58 -15.71
C ARG A 392 -42.65 -11.09 -15.94
N THR A 393 -42.94 -11.60 -17.14
CA THR A 393 -42.73 -13.02 -17.53
C THR A 393 -41.51 -13.23 -18.43
N TRP A 394 -40.76 -12.18 -18.79
CA TRP A 394 -39.52 -12.32 -19.57
C TRP A 394 -38.44 -13.09 -18.79
N SER A 395 -37.85 -14.11 -19.42
CA SER A 395 -36.77 -14.93 -18.85
C SER A 395 -35.41 -14.37 -19.27
N ALA A 396 -34.92 -13.40 -18.50
CA ALA A 396 -33.70 -12.66 -18.81
C ALA A 396 -32.41 -13.53 -18.81
N THR A 397 -32.41 -14.64 -18.07
CA THR A 397 -31.34 -15.65 -18.09
C THR A 397 -31.28 -16.39 -19.42
N LYS A 398 -32.41 -16.96 -19.87
CA LYS A 398 -32.51 -17.64 -21.18
C LYS A 398 -32.15 -16.70 -22.32
N ALA A 399 -32.64 -15.46 -22.29
CA ALA A 399 -32.27 -14.44 -23.26
C ALA A 399 -30.74 -14.18 -23.32
N ARG A 400 -30.01 -14.26 -22.20
CA ARG A 400 -28.55 -14.13 -22.20
C ARG A 400 -27.84 -15.36 -22.77
N GLU A 401 -28.35 -16.56 -22.47
CA GLU A 401 -27.86 -17.80 -23.08
C GLU A 401 -28.10 -17.84 -24.60
N ASP A 402 -29.25 -17.35 -25.06
CA ASP A 402 -29.64 -17.41 -26.47
C ASP A 402 -28.85 -16.40 -27.33
N ILE A 403 -28.53 -15.22 -26.78
CA ILE A 403 -27.52 -14.31 -27.36
C ILE A 403 -26.14 -15.00 -27.44
N ALA A 404 -25.68 -15.62 -26.35
CA ALA A 404 -24.38 -16.30 -26.32
C ALA A 404 -24.31 -17.53 -27.26
N LYS A 405 -25.44 -18.16 -27.59
CA LYS A 405 -25.55 -19.20 -28.62
C LYS A 405 -25.47 -18.59 -30.03
N ALA A 406 -26.17 -17.48 -30.27
CA ALA A 406 -26.14 -16.78 -31.55
C ALA A 406 -24.72 -16.30 -31.91
N SER A 407 -24.04 -15.61 -31.00
CA SER A 407 -22.67 -15.11 -31.22
C SER A 407 -21.64 -16.21 -31.55
N ARG A 408 -21.84 -17.44 -31.04
CA ARG A 408 -20.98 -18.60 -31.37
C ARG A 408 -21.31 -19.23 -32.73
N LEU A 409 -22.58 -19.22 -33.11
CA LEU A 409 -23.01 -19.66 -34.44
C LEU A 409 -22.50 -18.70 -35.52
N ASP A 410 -22.57 -17.39 -35.27
CA ASP A 410 -22.01 -16.35 -36.16
C ASP A 410 -20.46 -16.43 -36.24
N ALA A 411 -19.80 -16.89 -35.17
CA ALA A 411 -18.36 -17.18 -35.15
C ALA A 411 -17.97 -18.50 -35.85
N GLY A 412 -18.94 -19.28 -36.35
CA GLY A 412 -18.69 -20.51 -37.11
C GLY A 412 -18.44 -21.78 -36.27
N GLU A 413 -18.69 -21.77 -34.96
CA GLU A 413 -18.56 -22.97 -34.13
C GLU A 413 -19.69 -23.99 -34.44
N THR A 414 -19.34 -25.21 -34.84
CA THR A 414 -20.32 -26.29 -35.07
C THR A 414 -20.80 -26.89 -33.76
N VAL A 415 -22.09 -26.72 -33.46
CA VAL A 415 -22.69 -27.12 -32.18
C VAL A 415 -22.94 -28.62 -32.10
N ASP A 416 -21.98 -29.36 -31.54
CA ASP A 416 -22.19 -30.74 -31.06
C ASP A 416 -23.10 -30.73 -29.82
N ALA A 417 -24.36 -31.13 -30.02
CA ALA A 417 -25.38 -31.20 -28.97
C ALA A 417 -25.05 -32.20 -27.84
N SER A 418 -24.06 -33.09 -27.99
CA SER A 418 -23.69 -34.06 -26.96
C SER A 418 -22.93 -33.44 -25.76
N ARG A 419 -22.22 -32.32 -25.96
CA ARG A 419 -21.39 -31.68 -24.92
C ARG A 419 -22.15 -30.77 -23.96
N ILE A 420 -23.43 -30.46 -24.23
CA ILE A 420 -24.23 -29.52 -23.43
C ILE A 420 -24.72 -30.16 -22.12
N ARG A 421 -23.82 -30.34 -21.15
CA ARG A 421 -24.21 -30.58 -19.74
C ARG A 421 -23.21 -30.15 -18.65
N HIS A 422 -21.93 -29.99 -18.96
CA HIS A 422 -20.90 -29.67 -17.95
C HIS A 422 -19.87 -28.61 -18.39
N HIS A 423 -20.29 -27.35 -18.51
CA HIS A 423 -19.41 -26.18 -18.43
C HIS A 423 -20.05 -25.14 -17.49
N LYS A 424 -19.54 -25.06 -16.25
CA LYS A 424 -19.77 -23.92 -15.36
C LYS A 424 -18.59 -22.94 -15.51
N LEU A 425 -18.88 -21.65 -15.55
CA LEU A 425 -17.85 -20.61 -15.54
C LEU A 425 -17.08 -20.62 -14.21
N PRO A 426 -15.73 -20.66 -14.21
CA PRO A 426 -14.93 -20.74 -13.01
C PRO A 426 -14.54 -19.34 -12.47
N TYR A 427 -15.50 -18.58 -11.95
CA TYR A 427 -15.23 -17.46 -11.03
C TYR A 427 -16.36 -17.25 -10.02
N VAL A 428 -16.46 -18.18 -9.06
CA VAL A 428 -17.24 -18.00 -7.82
C VAL A 428 -16.42 -18.52 -6.65
N TYR A 429 -16.05 -17.65 -5.72
CA TYR A 429 -15.43 -18.04 -4.45
C TYR A 429 -16.47 -18.73 -3.56
N VAL A 430 -16.65 -20.04 -3.75
CA VAL A 430 -17.43 -20.89 -2.83
C VAL A 430 -16.49 -21.49 -1.80
N VAL A 431 -16.60 -21.03 -0.55
CA VAL A 431 -15.98 -21.68 0.61
C VAL A 431 -16.45 -23.13 0.67
N ASN A 432 -15.53 -24.09 0.52
CA ASN A 432 -15.90 -25.50 0.40
C ASN A 432 -15.35 -26.32 1.57
N GLN A 433 -16.25 -26.92 2.36
CA GLN A 433 -15.88 -27.82 3.45
C GLN A 433 -15.41 -29.17 2.89
N ARG A 434 -14.44 -29.80 3.57
CA ARG A 434 -13.85 -31.08 3.14
C ARG A 434 -14.87 -32.24 3.20
N ARG A 435 -14.84 -33.13 2.20
CA ARG A 435 -14.94 -34.60 2.38
C ARG A 435 -14.37 -35.36 1.19
N TYR A 436 -13.89 -36.58 1.46
CA TYR A 436 -13.17 -37.46 0.52
C TYR A 436 -14.11 -38.36 -0.29
N ASN A 437 -13.75 -38.69 -1.55
CA ASN A 437 -13.27 -40.05 -1.91
C ASN A 437 -12.82 -40.20 -3.39
N CYS A 438 -12.16 -41.31 -3.68
CA CYS A 438 -11.39 -41.59 -4.91
C CYS A 438 -12.23 -42.09 -6.11
N ASN A 439 -11.75 -41.88 -7.35
CA ASN A 439 -11.24 -42.98 -8.23
C ASN A 439 -10.80 -42.55 -9.65
N ILE A 440 -9.48 -42.59 -9.91
CA ILE A 440 -8.78 -43.29 -11.02
C ILE A 440 -9.58 -43.59 -12.32
N LYS A 441 -9.15 -43.06 -13.50
CA LYS A 441 -8.32 -43.78 -14.54
C LYS A 441 -8.04 -43.00 -15.87
N TRP A 442 -6.74 -42.78 -16.16
CA TRP A 442 -5.97 -42.86 -17.44
C TRP A 442 -6.51 -42.51 -18.87
N SER A 443 -5.55 -42.04 -19.71
CA SER A 443 -5.43 -42.16 -21.20
C SER A 443 -6.24 -41.21 -22.12
N ALA A 444 -5.80 -40.79 -23.33
CA ALA A 444 -4.47 -40.82 -24.00
C ALA A 444 -4.38 -40.01 -25.34
N LEU A 445 -3.19 -39.41 -25.61
CA LEU A 445 -2.43 -39.30 -26.89
C LEU A 445 -2.94 -38.58 -28.19
N PHE A 446 -2.10 -37.64 -28.70
CA PHE A 446 -1.81 -37.25 -30.13
C PHE A 446 -2.98 -36.66 -31.00
N THR A 447 -2.81 -36.00 -32.16
CA THR A 447 -1.68 -35.80 -33.11
C THR A 447 -1.80 -34.47 -33.92
N TYR A 448 -0.66 -33.79 -34.18
CA TYR A 448 -0.20 -33.06 -35.41
C TYR A 448 -1.15 -32.51 -36.50
N ASP A 449 -0.98 -31.23 -36.90
CA ASP A 449 -0.39 -30.70 -38.17
C ASP A 449 -0.60 -29.15 -38.25
N LEU A 450 0.22 -28.21 -38.78
CA LEU A 450 1.26 -28.04 -39.84
C LEU A 450 0.79 -27.41 -41.18
N PHE A 451 1.70 -26.65 -41.83
CA PHE A 451 1.63 -25.86 -43.09
C PHE A 451 1.08 -24.41 -43.05
N TYR A 452 1.54 -23.43 -43.88
CA TYR A 452 2.88 -23.08 -44.44
C TYR A 452 2.84 -21.75 -45.26
N LEU A 453 4.02 -21.16 -45.55
CA LEU A 453 4.36 -20.10 -46.55
C LEU A 453 3.83 -18.66 -46.33
N GLN A 454 4.53 -17.52 -46.56
CA GLN A 454 5.86 -17.09 -47.07
C GLN A 454 5.91 -16.39 -48.46
N ILE A 455 6.21 -15.07 -48.45
CA ILE A 455 6.62 -14.16 -49.57
C ILE A 455 7.48 -13.02 -48.92
N ASN A 456 8.65 -12.47 -49.35
CA ASN A 456 9.46 -12.29 -50.59
C ASN A 456 9.10 -11.03 -51.45
N MET A 457 9.91 -9.97 -51.66
CA MET A 457 11.29 -9.52 -51.31
C MET A 457 11.28 -7.96 -51.22
N GLY A 458 12.31 -7.16 -50.89
CA GLY A 458 13.76 -7.37 -50.60
C GLY A 458 14.68 -6.58 -51.56
N PHE A 459 15.49 -5.63 -51.07
CA PHE A 459 16.44 -4.79 -51.86
C PHE A 459 17.70 -4.38 -51.06
N LEU A 460 18.82 -4.08 -51.75
CA LEU A 460 20.08 -3.54 -51.20
C LEU A 460 20.12 -1.99 -51.37
N SER A 461 21.04 -1.18 -50.82
CA SER A 461 22.33 -1.37 -50.11
C SER A 461 22.53 -0.20 -49.09
N SER A 462 23.67 0.12 -48.44
CA SER A 462 25.07 -0.35 -48.47
C SER A 462 25.83 0.06 -47.18
N ASP A 463 27.01 -0.53 -47.01
CA ASP A 463 28.10 -0.36 -46.02
C ASP A 463 28.33 1.01 -45.34
N LEU A 464 28.59 0.96 -44.03
CA LEU A 464 29.50 1.85 -43.28
C LEU A 464 29.99 1.10 -42.01
N ASP A 465 31.30 0.93 -41.84
CA ASP A 465 31.87 0.03 -40.84
C ASP A 465 31.83 0.54 -39.39
N SER A 466 31.44 -0.35 -38.48
CA SER A 466 31.89 -0.37 -37.09
C SER A 466 32.00 -1.84 -36.61
N PRO A 467 32.88 -2.16 -35.65
CA PRO A 467 33.26 -3.56 -35.38
C PRO A 467 32.11 -4.38 -34.79
N SER A 468 31.43 -5.14 -35.64
CA SER A 468 30.34 -6.03 -35.21
C SER A 468 30.88 -7.26 -34.49
N ILE A 469 30.40 -7.48 -33.27
CA ILE A 469 30.54 -8.78 -32.60
C ILE A 469 29.57 -9.73 -33.27
N THR A 470 30.06 -10.50 -34.25
CA THR A 470 29.25 -11.47 -35.00
C THR A 470 28.79 -12.60 -34.10
N ARG A 471 27.46 -12.70 -33.88
CA ARG A 471 26.85 -13.94 -33.37
C ARG A 471 27.06 -15.05 -34.39
N ASP A 472 27.68 -16.16 -33.95
CA ASP A 472 27.66 -17.40 -34.71
C ASP A 472 26.23 -17.98 -34.72
N LYS A 473 25.94 -18.86 -35.69
CA LYS A 473 24.58 -19.35 -36.00
C LYS A 473 24.35 -20.81 -35.59
N SER A 474 25.19 -21.35 -34.73
CA SER A 474 25.19 -22.76 -34.29
C SER A 474 24.08 -23.10 -33.27
N ASP A 475 23.84 -22.24 -32.28
CA ASP A 475 23.25 -22.71 -31.03
C ASP A 475 21.72 -22.54 -30.95
N THR A 476 21.03 -23.59 -31.40
CA THR A 476 19.60 -23.82 -31.10
C THR A 476 19.35 -24.29 -29.66
N ALA A 477 20.40 -24.64 -28.91
CA ALA A 477 20.33 -25.04 -27.50
C ALA A 477 20.29 -23.83 -26.52
N ASP A 478 20.84 -22.68 -26.92
CA ASP A 478 21.18 -21.54 -26.05
C ASP A 478 19.99 -20.73 -25.48
N ARG A 479 18.75 -21.21 -25.71
CA ARG A 479 17.51 -20.49 -25.40
C ARG A 479 16.91 -20.80 -24.02
N GLU A 480 17.25 -21.93 -23.39
CA GLU A 480 16.74 -22.21 -22.04
C GLU A 480 17.52 -21.36 -21.00
N PRO A 481 16.87 -20.73 -20.01
CA PRO A 481 17.57 -19.93 -19.01
C PRO A 481 18.37 -20.79 -18.04
N ARG A 482 19.48 -20.25 -17.53
CA ARG A 482 20.43 -20.97 -16.66
C ARG A 482 20.06 -20.84 -15.18
N LEU A 483 20.32 -21.87 -14.39
CA LEU A 483 20.14 -21.84 -12.93
C LEU A 483 21.39 -21.29 -12.25
N LEU A 484 21.23 -20.23 -11.44
CA LEU A 484 22.34 -19.48 -10.86
C LEU A 484 23.37 -20.32 -10.06
N PRO A 485 22.97 -21.33 -9.24
CA PRO A 485 23.93 -22.17 -8.53
C PRO A 485 24.79 -23.04 -9.47
N GLN A 486 24.22 -23.50 -10.59
CA GLN A 486 24.95 -24.29 -11.59
C GLN A 486 26.00 -23.43 -12.30
N VAL A 487 25.65 -22.20 -12.68
CA VAL A 487 26.60 -21.30 -13.37
C VAL A 487 27.81 -20.95 -12.50
N LEU A 488 27.65 -20.84 -11.18
CA LEU A 488 28.80 -20.67 -10.28
C LEU A 488 29.69 -21.94 -10.22
N ASP A 489 29.09 -23.12 -10.08
CA ASP A 489 29.86 -24.38 -10.00
C ASP A 489 30.55 -24.70 -11.35
N ASP A 490 29.88 -24.43 -12.48
CA ASP A 490 30.44 -24.55 -13.83
C ASP A 490 31.63 -23.59 -14.01
N LEU A 491 31.49 -22.32 -13.62
CA LEU A 491 32.59 -21.33 -13.67
C LEU A 491 33.74 -21.72 -12.75
N ALA A 492 33.44 -22.23 -11.55
CA ALA A 492 34.45 -22.74 -10.61
C ALA A 492 35.20 -23.97 -11.16
N SER A 493 34.58 -24.76 -12.04
CA SER A 493 35.23 -25.90 -12.70
C SER A 493 36.05 -25.52 -13.94
N THR A 494 35.66 -24.46 -14.65
CA THR A 494 36.23 -24.06 -15.96
C THR A 494 37.26 -22.94 -15.87
N ASP A 495 37.07 -21.98 -14.97
CA ASP A 495 38.00 -20.88 -14.67
C ASP A 495 38.08 -20.66 -13.14
N PRO A 496 38.62 -21.62 -12.36
CA PRO A 496 38.65 -21.59 -10.89
C PRO A 496 39.33 -20.35 -10.28
N HIS A 497 40.21 -19.70 -11.05
CA HIS A 497 40.94 -18.51 -10.65
C HIS A 497 40.28 -17.19 -11.10
N HIS A 498 39.13 -17.25 -11.78
CA HIS A 498 38.33 -16.08 -12.13
C HIS A 498 37.94 -15.27 -10.89
N VAL A 499 38.30 -13.99 -10.81
CA VAL A 499 37.92 -13.11 -9.69
C VAL A 499 36.50 -12.58 -9.91
N LEU A 500 35.53 -13.07 -9.12
CA LEU A 500 34.14 -12.60 -9.16
C LEU A 500 33.92 -11.36 -8.26
N GLY A 501 34.65 -11.30 -7.15
CA GLY A 501 34.48 -10.25 -6.14
C GLY A 501 35.80 -9.69 -5.64
N MET A 502 35.85 -8.38 -5.45
CA MET A 502 36.94 -7.65 -4.80
C MET A 502 36.36 -6.75 -3.71
N ALA A 503 36.84 -6.89 -2.47
CA ALA A 503 36.47 -6.01 -1.37
C ALA A 503 37.66 -5.16 -0.95
N ALA A 504 37.48 -3.84 -0.86
CA ALA A 504 38.48 -2.97 -0.27
C ALA A 504 38.72 -3.34 1.20
N LYS A 505 39.97 -3.24 1.64
CA LYS A 505 40.32 -3.38 3.06
C LYS A 505 39.95 -2.12 3.84
N VAL A 506 39.86 -2.25 5.16
CA VAL A 506 39.57 -1.13 6.08
C VAL A 506 40.63 -0.03 5.95
N ASP A 507 41.90 -0.41 5.76
CA ASP A 507 42.93 0.46 5.21
C ASP A 507 43.15 0.13 3.72
N ILE A 508 42.68 1.03 2.85
CA ILE A 508 42.75 0.89 1.38
C ILE A 508 44.20 1.01 0.87
N SER A 509 45.13 1.52 1.68
CA SER A 509 46.56 1.54 1.33
C SER A 509 47.11 0.12 1.16
N GLU A 510 46.58 -0.85 1.93
CA GLU A 510 46.87 -2.29 1.83
C GLU A 510 46.20 -3.00 0.63
N GLY A 511 45.39 -2.29 -0.16
CA GLY A 511 44.72 -2.83 -1.35
C GLY A 511 43.36 -3.50 -1.07
N LEU A 512 43.03 -4.50 -1.88
CA LEU A 512 41.74 -5.19 -1.89
C LEU A 512 41.92 -6.70 -1.73
N ASN A 513 41.04 -7.33 -0.95
CA ASN A 513 40.87 -8.78 -0.94
C ASN A 513 40.17 -9.19 -2.24
N SER A 514 40.66 -10.24 -2.90
CA SER A 514 40.10 -10.77 -4.15
C SER A 514 39.61 -12.20 -3.95
N TYR A 515 38.42 -12.50 -4.46
CA TYR A 515 37.70 -13.75 -4.21
C TYR A 515 37.34 -14.44 -5.53
N THR A 516 37.83 -15.67 -5.73
CA THR A 516 37.68 -16.40 -7.01
C THR A 516 36.42 -17.25 -7.10
N ALA A 517 36.02 -17.65 -8.32
CA ALA A 517 34.88 -18.54 -8.55
C ALA A 517 34.98 -19.86 -7.75
N LEU A 518 36.19 -20.45 -7.66
CA LEU A 518 36.42 -21.62 -6.81
C LEU A 518 36.17 -21.33 -5.32
N GLN A 519 36.68 -20.21 -4.81
CA GLN A 519 36.46 -19.79 -3.42
C GLN A 519 34.97 -19.53 -3.12
N PHE A 520 34.25 -18.92 -4.06
CA PHE A 520 32.80 -18.72 -3.95
C PHE A 520 32.03 -20.05 -3.96
N SER A 521 32.30 -20.97 -4.89
CA SER A 521 31.66 -22.30 -4.90
C SER A 521 31.99 -23.08 -3.62
N GLN A 522 33.24 -23.05 -3.15
CA GLN A 522 33.64 -23.67 -1.88
C GLN A 522 32.89 -23.07 -0.68
N ALA A 523 32.76 -21.75 -0.59
CA ALA A 523 32.02 -21.07 0.46
C ALA A 523 30.51 -21.35 0.41
N VAL A 524 29.91 -21.44 -0.78
CA VAL A 524 28.50 -21.84 -0.97
C VAL A 524 28.29 -23.29 -0.53
N ASN A 525 29.21 -24.20 -0.90
CA ASN A 525 29.15 -25.62 -0.52
C ASN A 525 29.43 -25.84 0.98
N TYR A 526 30.27 -25.02 1.60
CA TYR A 526 30.45 -24.97 3.06
C TYR A 526 29.15 -24.49 3.74
N THR A 527 28.60 -23.37 3.27
CA THR A 527 27.42 -22.73 3.87
C THR A 527 26.16 -23.58 3.69
N ALA A 528 26.00 -24.30 2.58
CA ALA A 528 24.88 -25.21 2.36
C ALA A 528 24.87 -26.36 3.39
N HIS A 529 26.00 -27.02 3.61
CA HIS A 529 26.12 -28.05 4.65
C HIS A 529 26.04 -27.47 6.08
N TRP A 530 26.50 -26.23 6.30
CA TRP A 530 26.34 -25.56 7.59
C TRP A 530 24.89 -25.21 7.89
N LEU A 531 24.12 -24.73 6.90
CA LEU A 531 22.67 -24.52 7.01
C LEU A 531 21.92 -25.84 7.22
N GLU A 532 22.24 -26.88 6.44
CA GLU A 532 21.68 -28.24 6.59
C GLU A 532 21.92 -28.85 7.98
N SER A 533 22.98 -28.40 8.68
CA SER A 533 23.26 -28.81 10.07
C SER A 533 22.49 -28.05 11.15
N GLN A 534 21.74 -26.99 10.79
CA GLN A 534 20.89 -26.25 11.73
C GLN A 534 19.56 -26.99 11.97
N VAL A 535 19.03 -26.87 13.19
CA VAL A 535 17.80 -27.54 13.63
C VAL A 535 16.61 -26.58 13.56
N ASP A 536 15.41 -27.09 13.31
CA ASP A 536 14.13 -26.37 13.30
C ASP A 536 13.97 -25.20 12.29
N LEU A 537 14.73 -25.22 11.18
CA LEU A 537 14.59 -24.23 10.10
C LEU A 537 13.14 -24.13 9.57
N SER A 538 12.56 -22.92 9.59
CA SER A 538 11.35 -22.62 8.83
C SER A 538 11.59 -22.71 7.32
N HIS A 539 10.50 -22.86 6.55
CA HIS A 539 10.56 -22.89 5.09
C HIS A 539 11.26 -21.64 4.52
N THR A 540 10.75 -20.45 4.84
CA THR A 540 11.48 -19.20 4.63
C THR A 540 12.51 -19.02 5.74
N ILE A 541 13.76 -18.73 5.40
CA ILE A 541 14.81 -18.31 6.36
C ILE A 541 15.17 -16.84 6.11
N ALA A 542 15.74 -16.12 7.08
CA ALA A 542 16.12 -14.71 6.90
C ALA A 542 17.61 -14.46 7.15
N TYR A 543 18.24 -13.53 6.41
CA TYR A 543 19.61 -13.07 6.67
C TYR A 543 19.70 -11.54 6.81
N ILE A 544 20.32 -11.07 7.90
CA ILE A 544 20.58 -9.66 8.20
C ILE A 544 22.08 -9.49 8.50
N GLY A 545 22.86 -9.13 7.49
CA GLY A 545 24.31 -9.05 7.58
C GLY A 545 24.94 -7.71 7.20
N ILE A 546 26.22 -7.57 7.52
CA ILE A 546 27.06 -6.45 7.08
C ILE A 546 27.28 -6.50 5.56
N HIS A 547 27.58 -5.37 4.92
CA HIS A 547 27.75 -5.32 3.45
C HIS A 547 29.08 -5.97 3.02
N ASP A 548 29.06 -7.29 2.85
CA ASP A 548 30.13 -8.11 2.31
C ASP A 548 29.56 -9.24 1.42
N PHE A 549 30.44 -10.07 0.86
CA PHE A 549 30.06 -11.15 -0.07
C PHE A 549 29.33 -12.34 0.56
N ARG A 550 29.12 -12.39 1.89
CA ARG A 550 28.32 -13.45 2.53
C ARG A 550 26.87 -13.44 2.07
N TYR A 551 26.34 -12.29 1.63
CA TYR A 551 25.02 -12.21 1.00
C TYR A 551 24.90 -13.20 -0.17
N TRP A 552 25.78 -13.11 -1.17
CA TRP A 552 25.75 -14.00 -2.33
C TRP A 552 25.96 -15.47 -1.94
N ILE A 553 26.84 -15.72 -0.97
CA ILE A 553 27.14 -17.07 -0.47
C ILE A 553 25.90 -17.69 0.20
N ILE A 554 25.19 -16.94 1.06
CA ILE A 554 24.00 -17.46 1.75
C ILE A 554 22.76 -17.50 0.83
N GLU A 555 22.63 -16.59 -0.13
CA GLU A 555 21.60 -16.62 -1.19
C GLU A 555 21.70 -17.93 -1.99
N LEU A 556 22.90 -18.28 -2.47
CA LEU A 556 23.11 -19.51 -3.23
C LEU A 556 23.04 -20.76 -2.36
N ALA A 557 23.52 -20.72 -1.12
CA ALA A 557 23.40 -21.84 -0.20
C ALA A 557 21.92 -22.14 0.12
N ALA A 558 21.11 -21.11 0.34
CA ALA A 558 19.66 -21.22 0.55
C ALA A 558 18.94 -21.80 -0.68
N MET A 559 19.31 -21.35 -1.89
CA MET A 559 18.85 -21.95 -3.15
C MET A 559 19.20 -23.43 -3.25
N LYS A 560 20.44 -23.82 -2.90
CA LYS A 560 20.90 -25.21 -2.97
C LYS A 560 20.14 -26.14 -2.02
N ILE A 561 19.81 -25.70 -0.80
CA ILE A 561 19.02 -26.48 0.17
C ILE A 561 17.50 -26.40 -0.05
N GLY A 562 17.01 -25.47 -0.89
CA GLY A 562 15.59 -25.33 -1.21
C GLY A 562 14.76 -24.51 -0.21
N HIS A 563 15.39 -23.59 0.52
CA HIS A 563 14.72 -22.67 1.45
C HIS A 563 14.70 -21.24 0.88
N PRO A 564 13.53 -20.59 0.68
CA PRO A 564 13.45 -19.18 0.33
C PRO A 564 14.21 -18.28 1.32
N LEU A 565 15.11 -17.43 0.83
CA LEU A 565 15.85 -16.47 1.65
C LEU A 565 15.19 -15.09 1.65
N LEU A 566 14.62 -14.70 2.80
CA LEU A 566 14.23 -13.32 3.10
C LEU A 566 15.47 -12.47 3.38
N LEU A 567 15.51 -11.28 2.78
CA LEU A 567 16.59 -10.30 2.96
C LEU A 567 16.07 -9.00 3.59
N PRO A 568 15.85 -8.95 4.93
CA PRO A 568 15.46 -7.71 5.60
C PRO A 568 16.61 -6.70 5.55
N SER A 569 16.29 -5.43 5.28
CA SER A 569 17.32 -4.39 5.32
C SER A 569 17.72 -4.15 6.78
N PRO A 570 19.02 -4.17 7.15
CA PRO A 570 19.48 -3.85 8.50
C PRO A 570 19.17 -2.40 8.90
N ARG A 571 18.78 -1.54 7.95
CA ARG A 571 18.30 -0.17 8.18
C ARG A 571 16.81 -0.10 8.55
N ASN A 572 16.09 -1.24 8.56
CA ASN A 572 14.68 -1.29 8.93
C ASN A 572 14.50 -1.08 10.45
N ALA A 573 13.48 -0.31 10.84
CA ALA A 573 13.01 -0.29 12.22
C ALA A 573 12.55 -1.70 12.66
N LEU A 574 12.81 -2.07 13.91
CA LEU A 574 12.56 -3.43 14.41
C LEU A 574 11.13 -3.95 14.14
N PRO A 575 10.03 -3.18 14.35
CA PRO A 575 8.66 -3.65 14.07
C PRO A 575 8.41 -3.96 12.59
N ASN A 576 9.08 -3.23 11.69
CA ASN A 576 8.97 -3.45 10.25
C ASN A 576 9.64 -4.77 9.83
N THR A 577 10.72 -5.18 10.51
CA THR A 577 11.33 -6.50 10.32
C THR A 577 10.53 -7.60 11.02
N SER A 578 10.01 -7.38 12.23
CA SER A 578 9.10 -8.33 12.89
C SER A 578 7.89 -8.68 12.02
N SER A 579 7.24 -7.67 11.44
CA SER A 579 6.09 -7.87 10.54
C SER A 579 6.46 -8.64 9.26
N LEU A 580 7.67 -8.46 8.72
CA LEU A 580 8.16 -9.27 7.59
C LEU A 580 8.38 -10.74 7.99
N LEU A 581 8.94 -11.00 9.18
CA LEU A 581 9.14 -12.36 9.69
C LEU A 581 7.80 -13.08 9.90
N GLU A 582 6.82 -12.40 10.50
CA GLU A 582 5.46 -12.91 10.69
C GLU A 582 4.77 -13.25 9.35
N VAL A 583 4.73 -12.31 8.40
CA VAL A 583 4.03 -12.50 7.12
C VAL A 583 4.69 -13.58 6.25
N THR A 584 5.99 -13.81 6.40
CA THR A 584 6.73 -14.87 5.66
C THR A 584 6.81 -16.21 6.41
N ASN A 585 6.24 -16.31 7.62
CA ASN A 585 6.35 -17.44 8.54
C ASN A 585 7.81 -17.86 8.84
N CYS A 586 8.71 -16.87 8.93
CA CYS A 586 10.13 -17.07 9.19
C CYS A 586 10.40 -17.14 10.71
N ASN A 587 10.94 -18.27 11.18
CA ASN A 587 11.27 -18.51 12.59
C ASN A 587 12.76 -18.36 12.93
N VAL A 588 13.62 -18.09 11.94
CA VAL A 588 15.08 -18.05 12.11
C VAL A 588 15.72 -16.88 11.35
N VAL A 589 16.47 -16.05 12.08
CA VAL A 589 17.29 -14.96 11.52
C VAL A 589 18.76 -15.28 11.66
N PHE A 590 19.40 -15.52 10.52
CA PHE A 590 20.84 -15.53 10.37
C PHE A 590 21.38 -14.10 10.40
N TYR A 591 22.50 -13.86 11.08
CA TYR A 591 23.13 -12.53 11.15
C TYR A 591 24.65 -12.59 11.09
N SER A 592 25.28 -11.48 10.73
CA SER A 592 26.75 -11.34 10.74
C SER A 592 27.21 -10.01 11.32
N GLY A 593 28.40 -10.01 11.93
CA GLY A 593 29.08 -8.83 12.48
C GLY A 593 28.17 -7.94 13.34
N ASN A 594 28.16 -6.64 13.02
CA ASN A 594 27.49 -5.62 13.83
C ASN A 594 25.95 -5.73 13.85
N CYS A 595 25.33 -6.61 13.04
CA CYS A 595 23.88 -6.87 13.08
C CYS A 595 23.44 -7.71 14.31
N LYS A 596 24.38 -8.13 15.16
CA LYS A 596 24.15 -8.91 16.39
C LYS A 596 23.18 -8.25 17.37
N GLU A 597 23.39 -6.98 17.71
CA GLU A 597 22.53 -6.26 18.67
C GLU A 597 21.09 -6.13 18.13
N GLN A 598 20.95 -5.77 16.85
CA GLN A 598 19.65 -5.72 16.17
C GLN A 598 18.93 -7.07 16.21
N SER A 599 19.67 -8.17 15.99
CA SER A 599 19.12 -9.53 15.99
C SER A 599 18.68 -9.98 17.39
N ILE A 600 19.43 -9.62 18.44
CA ILE A 600 19.03 -9.84 19.84
C ILE A 600 17.75 -9.06 20.17
N LEU A 601 17.64 -7.81 19.71
CA LEU A 601 16.43 -7.00 19.89
C LEU A 601 15.23 -7.59 19.14
N LEU A 602 15.40 -8.05 17.89
CA LEU A 602 14.34 -8.78 17.16
C LEU A 602 13.87 -10.02 17.91
N LYS A 603 14.79 -10.79 18.52
CA LYS A 603 14.47 -11.97 19.32
C LYS A 603 13.70 -11.66 20.62
N SER A 604 13.85 -10.46 21.17
CA SER A 604 13.00 -10.00 22.29
C SER A 604 11.59 -9.57 21.88
N LEU A 605 11.36 -9.30 20.58
CA LEU A 605 10.06 -8.86 20.04
C LEU A 605 9.24 -10.00 19.43
N VAL A 606 9.90 -10.95 18.74
CA VAL A 606 9.24 -12.06 18.05
C VAL A 606 9.35 -13.33 18.89
N THR A 607 8.23 -13.74 19.50
CA THR A 607 8.18 -14.93 20.38
C THR A 607 8.52 -16.20 19.59
N GLY A 608 9.54 -16.94 20.03
CA GLY A 608 10.00 -18.17 19.39
C GLY A 608 11.06 -17.97 18.31
N LEU A 609 11.48 -16.73 18.00
CA LEU A 609 12.51 -16.46 17.00
C LEU A 609 13.87 -17.06 17.40
N GLN A 610 14.42 -17.89 16.53
CA GLN A 610 15.82 -18.30 16.59
C GLN A 610 16.70 -17.24 15.94
N ILE A 611 17.90 -17.02 16.49
CA ILE A 611 18.92 -16.18 15.86
C ILE A 611 20.24 -16.95 15.86
N VAL A 612 20.93 -16.95 14.72
CA VAL A 612 22.15 -17.75 14.50
C VAL A 612 23.21 -16.85 13.86
N GLU A 613 24.40 -16.88 14.42
CA GLU A 613 25.55 -16.13 13.90
C GLU A 613 26.15 -16.91 12.73
N VAL A 614 26.26 -16.26 11.57
CA VAL A 614 26.81 -16.82 10.34
C VAL A 614 28.34 -16.84 10.44
N PRO A 615 29.03 -17.90 10.00
CA PRO A 615 30.50 -17.97 9.99
C PRO A 615 31.16 -16.76 9.30
N GLU A 616 32.41 -16.48 9.66
CA GLU A 616 33.15 -15.40 9.00
C GLU A 616 33.51 -15.78 7.56
N LEU A 617 33.61 -14.75 6.70
CA LEU A 617 33.80 -14.93 5.26
C LEU A 617 35.08 -15.72 4.95
N GLU A 618 36.15 -15.45 5.70
CA GLU A 618 37.41 -16.16 5.63
C GLU A 618 37.29 -17.64 6.08
N ASP A 619 36.44 -17.98 7.05
CA ASP A 619 36.23 -19.39 7.45
C ASP A 619 35.48 -20.16 6.35
N MET A 620 34.45 -19.54 5.76
CA MET A 620 33.67 -20.12 4.65
C MET A 620 34.56 -20.41 3.42
N ILE A 621 35.46 -19.48 3.11
CA ILE A 621 36.30 -19.53 1.91
C ILE A 621 37.51 -20.44 2.08
N ASN A 622 38.14 -20.46 3.26
CA ASN A 622 39.36 -21.24 3.48
C ASN A 622 39.11 -22.68 3.97
N THR A 623 37.89 -23.01 4.44
CA THR A 623 37.56 -24.38 4.87
C THR A 623 37.18 -25.27 3.67
N PRO A 624 37.91 -26.36 3.38
CA PRO A 624 37.54 -27.25 2.27
C PRO A 624 36.24 -28.01 2.56
N SER A 625 35.17 -27.67 1.84
CA SER A 625 33.89 -28.39 1.91
C SER A 625 33.75 -29.47 0.83
N LYS A 626 32.81 -30.40 1.03
CA LYS A 626 32.35 -31.33 -0.01
C LYS A 626 31.42 -30.59 -0.98
N PRO A 627 31.38 -30.94 -2.28
CA PRO A 627 30.46 -30.32 -3.22
C PRO A 627 28.99 -30.59 -2.84
N PHE A 628 28.20 -29.53 -2.69
CA PHE A 628 26.75 -29.61 -2.55
C PHE A 628 26.11 -29.45 -3.94
N LEU A 629 25.59 -30.53 -4.52
CA LEU A 629 25.19 -30.54 -5.93
C LEU A 629 23.74 -30.06 -6.12
N TYR A 630 23.53 -29.09 -7.02
CA TYR A 630 22.19 -28.62 -7.40
C TYR A 630 21.76 -29.22 -8.74
N ASN A 631 21.28 -30.46 -8.71
CA ASN A 631 21.03 -31.27 -9.91
C ASN A 631 19.63 -31.10 -10.53
N LYS A 632 18.84 -30.09 -10.13
CA LYS A 632 17.53 -29.82 -10.75
C LYS A 632 17.71 -29.34 -12.19
N THR A 633 16.82 -29.78 -13.09
CA THR A 633 16.67 -29.17 -14.42
C THR A 633 15.95 -27.84 -14.35
N TRP A 634 16.06 -26.99 -15.38
CA TRP A 634 15.32 -25.74 -15.47
C TRP A 634 13.82 -25.93 -15.24
N GLN A 635 13.22 -26.95 -15.87
CA GLN A 635 11.77 -27.20 -15.79
C GLN A 635 11.31 -27.64 -14.38
N GLU A 636 12.19 -28.22 -13.57
CA GLU A 636 11.91 -28.59 -12.17
C GLU A 636 12.14 -27.46 -11.17
N ALA A 637 13.00 -26.48 -11.52
CA ALA A 637 13.45 -25.43 -10.60
C ALA A 637 12.85 -24.04 -10.88
N LYS A 638 12.43 -23.73 -12.12
CA LYS A 638 11.97 -22.39 -12.55
C LYS A 638 10.91 -21.76 -11.63
N ASP A 639 10.00 -22.56 -11.09
CA ASP A 639 8.88 -22.10 -10.25
C ASP A 639 9.17 -22.23 -8.74
N ASP A 640 10.35 -22.74 -8.34
CA ASP A 640 10.81 -22.68 -6.95
C ASP A 640 10.96 -21.22 -6.52
N VAL A 641 10.35 -20.83 -5.40
CA VAL A 641 10.66 -19.56 -4.72
C VAL A 641 12.04 -19.69 -4.09
N VAL A 642 12.92 -18.72 -4.36
CA VAL A 642 14.33 -18.74 -3.95
C VAL A 642 14.71 -17.54 -3.08
N LEU A 643 14.18 -16.35 -3.38
CA LEU A 643 14.43 -15.14 -2.60
C LEU A 643 13.09 -14.49 -2.20
N VAL A 644 13.09 -13.78 -1.07
CA VAL A 644 12.00 -12.90 -0.66
C VAL A 644 12.58 -11.51 -0.44
N VAL A 645 12.29 -10.59 -1.36
CA VAL A 645 12.64 -9.18 -1.23
C VAL A 645 11.48 -8.41 -0.59
N HIS A 646 11.68 -7.16 -0.17
CA HIS A 646 10.59 -6.36 0.40
C HIS A 646 10.55 -4.93 -0.16
N THR A 647 9.35 -4.37 -0.21
CA THR A 647 9.13 -2.95 -0.49
C THR A 647 8.72 -2.21 0.77
N SER A 648 9.29 -1.03 1.00
CA SER A 648 8.84 -0.09 2.04
C SER A 648 7.51 0.53 1.61
N GLY A 649 6.41 -0.15 1.95
CA GLY A 649 5.08 0.21 1.48
C GLY A 649 4.62 1.60 1.94
N SER A 650 3.80 2.27 1.12
CA SER A 650 3.18 3.57 1.46
C SER A 650 2.30 3.54 2.72
N THR A 651 1.93 2.33 3.17
CA THR A 651 1.20 2.03 4.41
C THR A 651 2.11 1.85 5.65
N GLY A 652 3.41 2.12 5.54
CA GLY A 652 4.38 2.09 6.66
C GLY A 652 4.99 0.72 6.96
N ALA A 653 4.17 -0.34 7.00
CA ALA A 653 4.64 -1.72 7.08
C ALA A 653 5.21 -2.19 5.73
N PRO A 654 6.37 -2.88 5.68
CA PRO A 654 6.91 -3.43 4.44
C PRO A 654 6.08 -4.61 3.92
N LYS A 655 6.13 -4.86 2.61
CA LYS A 655 5.47 -6.02 1.99
C LYS A 655 6.53 -6.95 1.37
N PRO A 656 6.47 -8.27 1.60
CA PRO A 656 7.33 -9.22 0.91
C PRO A 656 6.88 -9.38 -0.55
N ILE A 657 7.85 -9.66 -1.42
CA ILE A 657 7.67 -10.04 -2.81
C ILE A 657 8.52 -11.30 -3.03
N TYR A 658 7.87 -12.36 -3.52
CA TYR A 658 8.47 -13.67 -3.69
C TYR A 658 9.08 -13.80 -5.09
N TYR A 659 10.36 -14.14 -5.16
CA TYR A 659 11.11 -14.28 -6.41
C TYR A 659 11.42 -15.75 -6.66
N THR A 660 11.05 -16.24 -7.85
CA THR A 660 11.36 -17.60 -8.30
C THR A 660 12.64 -17.64 -9.14
N ASN A 661 13.16 -18.83 -9.45
CA ASN A 661 14.23 -18.98 -10.43
C ASN A 661 13.88 -18.34 -11.79
N LYS A 662 12.60 -18.41 -12.23
CA LYS A 662 12.11 -17.70 -13.44
C LYS A 662 12.36 -16.19 -13.33
N VAL A 663 11.98 -15.57 -12.20
CA VAL A 663 12.22 -14.15 -11.93
C VAL A 663 13.72 -13.81 -11.94
N LEU A 664 14.58 -14.61 -11.30
CA LEU A 664 16.03 -14.35 -11.31
C LEU A 664 16.65 -14.49 -12.71
N SER A 665 16.12 -15.41 -13.52
CA SER A 665 16.59 -15.64 -14.90
C SER A 665 16.29 -14.50 -15.87
N PHE A 666 15.50 -13.49 -15.48
CA PHE A 666 15.40 -12.22 -16.22
C PHE A 666 16.78 -11.62 -16.51
N MET A 667 17.68 -11.67 -15.52
CA MET A 667 19.04 -11.15 -15.65
C MET A 667 19.89 -11.94 -16.64
N ASP A 668 19.78 -13.28 -16.65
CA ASP A 668 20.42 -14.18 -17.61
C ASP A 668 19.84 -14.00 -19.04
N SER A 669 18.52 -13.83 -19.11
CA SER A 669 17.76 -13.67 -20.36
C SER A 669 17.99 -12.31 -21.02
N SER A 670 18.57 -11.33 -20.32
CA SER A 670 18.96 -10.04 -20.92
C SER A 670 19.86 -10.17 -22.15
N ARG A 671 20.65 -11.27 -22.26
CA ARG A 671 21.42 -11.63 -23.47
C ARG A 671 20.53 -11.81 -24.72
N LEU A 672 19.26 -12.14 -24.54
CA LEU A 672 18.27 -12.39 -25.59
C LEU A 672 17.56 -11.11 -26.05
N ASN A 673 17.79 -9.96 -25.40
CA ASN A 673 17.20 -8.69 -25.82
C ASN A 673 17.61 -8.38 -27.27
N PRO A 674 16.67 -7.97 -28.16
CA PRO A 674 17.00 -7.56 -29.51
C PRO A 674 18.01 -6.40 -29.50
N SER A 675 18.91 -6.34 -30.47
CA SER A 675 19.77 -5.18 -30.70
C SER A 675 19.12 -4.24 -31.73
N ILE A 676 19.22 -2.94 -31.48
CA ILE A 676 18.77 -1.89 -32.41
C ILE A 676 19.98 -1.41 -33.23
N PRO A 677 19.99 -1.55 -34.57
CA PRO A 677 21.12 -1.16 -35.40
C PRO A 677 21.54 0.30 -35.18
N GLY A 678 22.85 0.52 -35.00
CA GLY A 678 23.42 1.86 -34.79
C GLY A 678 23.12 2.50 -33.43
N ARG A 679 22.43 1.81 -32.51
CA ARG A 679 22.12 2.31 -31.15
C ARG A 679 22.77 1.43 -30.09
N PHE A 680 23.37 2.06 -29.07
CA PHE A 680 23.76 1.33 -27.87
C PHE A 680 22.50 1.08 -27.02
N SER A 681 22.31 -0.17 -26.56
CA SER A 681 21.25 -0.53 -25.62
C SER A 681 21.89 -0.85 -24.27
N PRO A 682 22.11 0.16 -23.41
CA PRO A 682 22.74 -0.04 -22.12
C PRO A 682 21.82 -0.87 -21.23
N CYS A 683 22.23 -2.11 -21.03
CA CYS A 683 21.70 -3.04 -20.06
C CYS A 683 22.89 -3.66 -19.30
N VAL A 684 22.64 -4.44 -18.26
CA VAL A 684 23.74 -4.98 -17.45
C VAL A 684 24.64 -5.92 -18.27
N TYR A 685 24.07 -6.65 -19.24
CA TYR A 685 24.81 -7.46 -20.23
C TYR A 685 25.79 -6.65 -21.10
N THR A 686 25.45 -5.42 -21.49
CA THR A 686 26.36 -4.57 -22.28
C THR A 686 27.35 -3.77 -21.43
N MET A 687 27.14 -3.66 -20.11
CA MET A 687 28.12 -3.01 -19.24
C MET A 687 29.39 -3.83 -19.04
N LEU A 688 29.29 -5.16 -19.11
CA LEU A 688 30.31 -6.05 -18.57
C LEU A 688 30.85 -7.05 -19.62
N PRO A 689 31.67 -6.58 -20.58
CA PRO A 689 32.65 -7.44 -21.23
C PRO A 689 33.49 -8.17 -20.17
N THR A 690 33.63 -9.49 -20.35
CA THR A 690 34.14 -10.42 -19.34
C THR A 690 35.46 -10.01 -18.67
N LYS A 691 35.65 -10.43 -17.41
CA LYS A 691 36.90 -10.29 -16.62
C LYS A 691 37.36 -8.87 -16.31
N LYS A 692 36.46 -7.87 -16.31
CA LYS A 692 36.77 -6.48 -15.94
C LYS A 692 36.15 -6.05 -14.60
N PRO A 693 36.88 -5.28 -13.76
CA PRO A 693 36.34 -4.71 -12.53
C PRO A 693 35.31 -3.59 -12.79
N PHE A 694 34.19 -3.62 -12.07
CA PHE A 694 33.26 -2.50 -11.95
C PHE A 694 32.92 -2.22 -10.49
N LEU A 695 32.76 -0.96 -10.12
CA LEU A 695 32.35 -0.60 -8.76
C LEU A 695 30.83 -0.76 -8.61
N SER A 696 30.40 -1.53 -7.61
CA SER A 696 29.03 -1.51 -7.11
C SER A 696 28.99 -0.86 -5.73
N SER A 697 28.31 0.29 -5.62
CA SER A 697 28.03 0.92 -4.32
C SER A 697 26.69 0.44 -3.70
N MET A 698 26.17 -0.71 -4.14
CA MET A 698 24.77 -1.10 -3.92
C MET A 698 24.61 -2.17 -2.84
N PRO A 699 23.83 -1.91 -1.77
CA PRO A 699 23.65 -2.87 -0.69
C PRO A 699 23.02 -4.18 -1.18
N PHE A 700 23.64 -5.32 -0.86
CA PHE A 700 23.19 -6.63 -1.34
C PHE A 700 21.87 -7.11 -0.70
N PHE A 701 21.44 -6.56 0.44
CA PHE A 701 20.07 -6.75 0.96
C PHE A 701 18.97 -6.02 0.16
N HIS A 702 19.33 -5.24 -0.86
CA HIS A 702 18.39 -4.49 -1.69
C HIS A 702 18.46 -4.99 -3.14
N LEU A 703 17.31 -5.06 -3.83
CA LEU A 703 17.17 -5.65 -5.17
C LEU A 703 18.27 -5.28 -6.17
N SER A 704 18.70 -4.02 -6.20
CA SER A 704 19.79 -3.61 -7.10
C SER A 704 21.09 -4.35 -6.81
N GLY A 705 21.49 -4.48 -5.54
CA GLY A 705 22.70 -5.21 -5.15
C GLY A 705 22.57 -6.71 -5.45
N ILE A 706 21.39 -7.29 -5.21
CA ILE A 706 21.04 -8.67 -5.61
C ILE A 706 21.23 -8.83 -7.13
N PHE A 707 20.59 -8.00 -7.95
CA PHE A 707 20.67 -8.10 -9.42
C PHE A 707 22.08 -7.86 -9.98
N PHE A 708 22.90 -6.98 -9.39
CA PHE A 708 24.30 -6.86 -9.80
C PHE A 708 25.14 -8.09 -9.39
N GLY A 709 24.88 -8.71 -8.23
CA GLY A 709 25.53 -9.95 -7.82
C GLY A 709 25.14 -11.16 -8.68
N ILE A 710 23.84 -11.38 -8.87
CA ILE A 710 23.28 -12.37 -9.80
C ILE A 710 23.91 -12.22 -11.20
N HIS A 711 24.06 -10.97 -11.68
CA HIS A 711 24.68 -10.70 -12.96
C HIS A 711 26.18 -11.07 -12.99
N THR A 712 26.96 -10.77 -11.95
CA THR A 712 28.40 -11.12 -11.94
C THR A 712 28.66 -12.61 -12.10
N ILE A 713 27.78 -13.45 -11.52
CA ILE A 713 27.86 -14.90 -11.64
C ILE A 713 27.41 -15.33 -13.04
N PHE A 714 26.26 -14.85 -13.54
CA PHE A 714 25.78 -15.24 -14.88
C PHE A 714 26.76 -14.91 -16.01
N PHE A 715 27.52 -13.81 -15.90
CA PHE A 715 28.35 -13.30 -17.00
C PHE A 715 29.86 -13.25 -16.71
N ALA A 716 30.31 -13.82 -15.59
CA ALA A 716 31.72 -13.87 -15.19
C ALA A 716 32.37 -12.46 -15.22
N ALA A 717 31.82 -11.58 -14.39
CA ALA A 717 32.25 -10.20 -14.23
C ALA A 717 32.72 -9.92 -12.79
N THR A 718 33.61 -8.95 -12.61
CA THR A 718 34.29 -8.71 -11.32
C THR A 718 33.66 -7.52 -10.60
N ALA A 719 32.88 -7.75 -9.54
CA ALA A 719 32.36 -6.66 -8.72
C ALA A 719 33.40 -6.16 -7.72
N VAL A 720 33.55 -4.84 -7.62
CA VAL A 720 34.35 -4.16 -6.60
C VAL A 720 33.42 -3.48 -5.61
N ILE A 721 33.65 -3.71 -4.31
CA ILE A 721 32.92 -3.07 -3.20
C ILE A 721 33.86 -2.36 -2.23
N GLY A 722 33.31 -1.40 -1.48
CA GLY A 722 34.00 -0.75 -0.35
C GLY A 722 34.22 -1.70 0.84
N PRO A 723 34.93 -1.24 1.89
CA PRO A 723 35.24 -2.10 3.01
C PRO A 723 34.01 -2.46 3.86
N PRO A 724 33.98 -3.66 4.48
CA PRO A 724 32.89 -4.07 5.36
C PRO A 724 32.64 -3.03 6.46
N ASN A 725 31.36 -2.75 6.74
CA ASN A 725 30.87 -1.73 7.67
C ASN A 725 31.10 -0.25 7.28
N ALA A 726 31.77 0.07 6.18
CA ALA A 726 31.89 1.46 5.70
C ALA A 726 30.72 1.85 4.78
N PRO A 727 30.12 3.05 4.94
CA PRO A 727 29.20 3.60 3.94
C PRO A 727 29.97 4.07 2.69
N PRO A 728 29.39 3.97 1.48
CA PRO A 728 30.01 4.52 0.28
C PRO A 728 30.07 6.05 0.33
N THR A 729 31.23 6.62 -0.01
CA THR A 729 31.48 8.08 -0.08
C THR A 729 32.24 8.42 -1.37
N GLY A 730 32.20 9.67 -1.84
CA GLY A 730 32.92 10.06 -3.05
C GLY A 730 34.43 9.80 -2.95
N LYS A 731 35.04 10.18 -1.81
CA LYS A 731 36.45 9.90 -1.51
C LYS A 731 36.79 8.41 -1.57
N LEU A 732 35.94 7.53 -1.01
CA LEU A 732 36.13 6.08 -1.07
C LEU A 732 36.15 5.55 -2.52
N VAL A 733 35.31 6.10 -3.40
CA VAL A 733 35.31 5.75 -4.83
C VAL A 733 36.63 6.17 -5.49
N VAL A 734 37.15 7.37 -5.19
CA VAL A 734 38.46 7.82 -5.68
C VAL A 734 39.59 6.94 -5.16
N GLU A 735 39.58 6.61 -3.87
CA GLU A 735 40.58 5.74 -3.25
C GLU A 735 40.59 4.34 -3.87
N ILE A 736 39.42 3.76 -4.16
CA ILE A 736 39.34 2.47 -4.89
C ILE A 736 39.82 2.61 -6.34
N ALA A 737 39.43 3.66 -7.06
CA ALA A 737 39.86 3.92 -8.44
C ALA A 737 41.39 4.17 -8.55
N SER A 738 42.03 4.64 -7.47
CA SER A 738 43.49 4.76 -7.37
C SER A 738 44.23 3.43 -7.18
N LYS A 739 43.49 2.33 -6.92
CA LYS A 739 44.03 0.99 -6.66
C LYS A 739 43.64 -0.06 -7.70
N VAL A 740 42.54 0.15 -8.43
CA VAL A 740 42.01 -0.78 -9.44
C VAL A 740 41.53 0.01 -10.66
N GLU A 741 41.91 -0.44 -11.86
CA GLU A 741 41.34 0.07 -13.12
C GLU A 741 39.88 -0.39 -13.25
N LEU A 742 38.94 0.54 -13.04
CA LEU A 742 37.50 0.31 -13.12
C LEU A 742 36.99 0.56 -14.55
N ASP A 743 36.29 -0.39 -15.16
CA ASP A 743 35.65 -0.20 -16.47
C ASP A 743 34.23 0.36 -16.34
N GLY A 744 33.57 0.12 -15.19
CA GLY A 744 32.22 0.60 -14.90
C GLY A 744 32.06 1.16 -13.48
N LEU A 745 31.20 2.18 -13.36
CA LEU A 745 30.78 2.77 -12.08
C LEU A 745 29.26 2.67 -11.95
N VAL A 746 28.77 1.98 -10.91
CA VAL A 746 27.35 1.85 -10.58
C VAL A 746 27.08 2.57 -9.27
N MET A 747 26.36 3.69 -9.33
CA MET A 747 26.23 4.64 -8.21
C MET A 747 24.80 5.22 -8.07
N VAL A 748 24.49 5.77 -6.90
CA VAL A 748 23.26 6.58 -6.68
C VAL A 748 23.57 8.05 -6.99
N PRO A 749 22.58 8.88 -7.40
CA PRO A 749 22.82 10.28 -7.78
C PRO A 749 23.68 11.08 -6.80
N SER A 750 23.43 11.02 -5.49
CA SER A 750 24.21 11.74 -4.49
C SER A 750 25.67 11.27 -4.36
N LEU A 751 25.96 10.02 -4.74
CA LEU A 751 27.32 9.51 -4.82
C LEU A 751 27.99 9.93 -6.13
N CYS A 752 27.26 9.93 -7.26
CA CYS A 752 27.74 10.54 -8.50
C CYS A 752 28.10 12.02 -8.28
N ASP A 753 27.24 12.78 -7.60
CA ASP A 753 27.45 14.20 -7.34
C ASP A 753 28.69 14.45 -6.46
N SER A 754 28.94 13.61 -5.46
CA SER A 754 30.17 13.66 -4.65
C SER A 754 31.41 13.27 -5.47
N VAL A 755 31.36 12.20 -6.27
CA VAL A 755 32.51 11.78 -7.10
C VAL A 755 32.86 12.82 -8.18
N PHE A 756 31.86 13.35 -8.89
CA PHE A 756 32.06 14.14 -10.11
C PHE A 756 31.89 15.66 -9.94
N ASN A 757 31.46 16.17 -8.78
CA ASN A 757 31.58 17.59 -8.44
C ASN A 757 32.56 17.84 -7.28
N GLU A 758 32.41 17.13 -6.15
CA GLU A 758 33.18 17.37 -4.91
C GLU A 758 34.62 16.83 -5.01
N TYR A 759 34.80 15.61 -5.52
CA TYR A 759 36.10 14.94 -5.70
C TYR A 759 36.56 14.88 -7.17
N ARG A 760 35.98 15.73 -8.03
CA ARG A 760 36.11 15.64 -9.50
C ARG A 760 37.57 15.66 -9.99
N ASP A 761 38.41 16.50 -9.37
CA ASP A 761 39.80 16.73 -9.79
C ASP A 761 40.71 15.58 -9.30
N GLU A 762 40.28 14.83 -8.28
CA GLU A 762 40.98 13.65 -7.74
C GLU A 762 40.59 12.36 -8.50
N ILE A 763 39.34 12.22 -8.96
CA ILE A 763 38.90 11.05 -9.76
C ILE A 763 39.36 11.13 -11.22
N LEU A 764 39.49 12.33 -11.80
CA LEU A 764 39.78 12.56 -13.22
C LEU A 764 40.95 11.73 -13.80
N PRO A 765 42.10 11.53 -13.11
CA PRO A 765 43.19 10.70 -13.60
C PRO A 765 42.82 9.22 -13.86
N PHE A 766 41.83 8.70 -13.13
CA PHE A 766 41.43 7.28 -13.17
C PHE A 766 40.29 7.00 -14.15
N LEU A 767 39.57 8.03 -14.61
CA LEU A 767 38.44 7.92 -15.54
C LEU A 767 38.84 7.47 -16.97
N GLY A 768 40.14 7.37 -17.29
CA GLY A 768 40.61 6.90 -18.60
C GLY A 768 40.28 5.42 -18.89
N SER A 769 40.06 4.61 -17.86
CA SER A 769 39.62 3.22 -17.98
C SER A 769 38.10 3.05 -18.01
N VAL A 770 37.35 4.01 -17.45
CA VAL A 770 35.90 3.94 -17.26
C VAL A 770 35.16 4.12 -18.59
N ARG A 771 34.42 3.08 -18.98
CA ARG A 771 33.57 3.02 -20.17
C ARG A 771 32.09 3.22 -19.87
N GLN A 772 31.65 2.97 -18.64
CA GLN A 772 30.25 2.97 -18.24
C GLN A 772 30.04 3.75 -16.94
N VAL A 773 29.11 4.70 -16.92
CA VAL A 773 28.61 5.34 -15.69
C VAL A 773 27.10 5.14 -15.65
N CYS A 774 26.67 4.25 -14.74
CA CYS A 774 25.27 3.89 -14.52
C CYS A 774 24.78 4.52 -13.21
N TRP A 775 23.67 5.26 -13.26
CA TRP A 775 22.95 5.70 -12.05
C TRP A 775 21.51 5.19 -12.01
N PHE A 776 20.92 5.10 -10.82
CA PHE A 776 19.50 4.76 -10.66
C PHE A 776 18.90 5.27 -9.34
N GLY A 777 17.58 5.15 -9.21
CA GLY A 777 16.85 5.43 -7.97
C GLY A 777 16.50 6.90 -7.73
N GLY A 778 16.88 7.79 -8.65
CA GLY A 778 16.51 9.20 -8.68
C GLY A 778 17.08 9.89 -9.92
N PRO A 779 16.71 11.16 -10.18
CA PRO A 779 17.37 12.00 -11.18
C PRO A 779 18.81 12.30 -10.78
N LEU A 780 19.69 12.55 -11.75
CA LEU A 780 21.06 13.04 -11.55
C LEU A 780 21.09 14.56 -11.73
N ALA A 781 21.89 15.27 -10.94
CA ALA A 781 22.00 16.73 -11.06
C ALA A 781 22.62 17.12 -12.41
N SER A 782 22.08 18.17 -13.06
CA SER A 782 22.46 18.55 -14.43
C SER A 782 23.96 18.81 -14.57
N SER A 783 24.54 19.58 -13.65
CA SER A 783 25.98 19.87 -13.62
C SER A 783 26.86 18.62 -13.59
N THR A 784 26.40 17.56 -12.92
CA THR A 784 27.13 16.30 -12.78
C THR A 784 27.14 15.53 -14.10
N GLY A 785 25.97 15.35 -14.73
CA GLY A 785 25.89 14.66 -16.02
C GLY A 785 26.54 15.46 -17.16
N ASP A 786 26.34 16.78 -17.19
CA ASP A 786 27.02 17.68 -18.13
C ASP A 786 28.54 17.59 -17.98
N TRP A 787 29.07 17.51 -16.75
CA TRP A 787 30.49 17.32 -16.53
C TRP A 787 30.96 15.95 -17.05
N ILE A 788 30.26 14.86 -16.74
CA ILE A 788 30.62 13.50 -17.20
C ILE A 788 30.60 13.42 -18.74
N VAL A 789 29.57 13.95 -19.40
CA VAL A 789 29.41 13.91 -20.86
C VAL A 789 30.52 14.64 -21.60
N ASN A 790 30.96 15.78 -21.06
CA ASN A 790 31.96 16.64 -21.69
C ASN A 790 33.40 16.27 -21.34
N ASN A 791 33.67 15.74 -20.14
CA ASN A 791 35.03 15.42 -19.67
C ASN A 791 35.40 13.93 -19.84
N THR A 792 34.44 13.04 -20.11
CA THR A 792 34.69 11.59 -20.23
C THR A 792 34.24 11.01 -21.58
N LYS A 793 34.80 9.83 -21.90
CA LYS A 793 34.36 8.98 -23.01
C LYS A 793 33.41 7.86 -22.56
N ALA A 794 32.99 7.86 -21.29
CA ALA A 794 32.07 6.86 -20.79
C ALA A 794 30.67 7.04 -21.40
N HIS A 795 29.98 5.92 -21.59
CA HIS A 795 28.54 5.88 -21.81
C HIS A 795 27.85 6.27 -20.49
N LEU A 796 27.02 7.30 -20.53
CA LEU A 796 26.31 7.82 -19.37
C LEU A 796 24.83 7.46 -19.52
N TRP A 797 24.32 6.59 -18.66
CA TRP A 797 22.95 6.08 -18.78
C TRP A 797 22.29 5.79 -17.42
N GLN A 798 20.96 5.87 -17.40
CA GLN A 798 20.16 5.61 -16.21
C GLN A 798 19.57 4.20 -16.25
N ALA A 799 19.63 3.45 -15.14
CA ALA A 799 18.76 2.30 -14.95
C ALA A 799 17.46 2.74 -14.26
N PHE A 800 16.31 2.36 -14.81
CA PHE A 800 14.98 2.77 -14.37
C PHE A 800 14.07 1.55 -14.24
N GLY A 801 13.27 1.49 -13.17
CA GLY A 801 12.51 0.30 -12.80
C GLY A 801 12.12 0.25 -11.33
N SER A 802 11.40 -0.81 -10.94
CA SER A 802 10.86 -1.02 -9.60
C SER A 802 11.14 -2.45 -9.08
N THR A 803 10.75 -2.74 -7.84
CA THR A 803 10.93 -4.09 -7.25
C THR A 803 10.00 -5.12 -7.88
N GLU A 804 8.90 -4.64 -8.44
CA GLU A 804 7.84 -5.41 -9.10
C GLU A 804 8.18 -5.71 -10.57
N VAL A 805 8.78 -4.77 -11.30
CA VAL A 805 9.02 -4.89 -12.75
C VAL A 805 10.47 -5.19 -13.15
N GLY A 806 11.43 -5.07 -12.22
CA GLY A 806 12.86 -5.10 -12.54
C GLY A 806 13.34 -3.82 -13.26
N PRO A 807 14.57 -3.80 -13.80
CA PRO A 807 15.03 -2.71 -14.66
C PRO A 807 14.47 -2.86 -16.08
N TYR A 808 13.91 -1.78 -16.64
CA TYR A 808 13.46 -1.78 -18.03
C TYR A 808 14.64 -1.75 -19.02
N PHE A 809 14.48 -2.43 -20.15
CA PHE A 809 15.41 -2.33 -21.28
C PHE A 809 15.30 -0.96 -21.94
N MET A 810 16.45 -0.32 -22.17
CA MET A 810 16.56 1.05 -22.66
C MET A 810 17.66 1.19 -23.73
N LEU A 811 17.65 2.33 -24.40
CA LEU A 811 18.66 2.78 -25.36
C LEU A 811 19.43 3.96 -24.76
N GLU A 812 20.69 4.13 -25.15
CA GLU A 812 21.47 5.29 -24.71
C GLU A 812 20.94 6.55 -25.41
N PRO A 813 20.53 7.58 -24.66
CA PRO A 813 20.08 8.84 -25.25
C PRO A 813 21.25 9.56 -25.94
N PRO A 814 20.97 10.47 -26.88
CA PRO A 814 21.99 11.37 -27.43
C PRO A 814 22.71 12.14 -26.31
N LYS A 815 24.03 12.36 -26.42
CA LYS A 815 24.83 13.09 -25.41
C LYS A 815 24.27 14.49 -25.05
N SER A 816 23.56 15.15 -25.97
CA SER A 816 22.87 16.44 -25.75
C SER A 816 21.59 16.34 -24.90
N HIS A 817 21.07 15.14 -24.69
CA HIS A 817 19.82 14.83 -24.00
C HIS A 817 20.05 13.70 -22.96
N TRP A 818 21.26 13.62 -22.38
CA TRP A 818 21.68 12.52 -21.49
C TRP A 818 20.78 12.32 -20.27
N ASN A 819 20.04 13.37 -19.87
CA ASN A 819 19.11 13.42 -18.76
C ASN A 819 17.72 12.83 -19.08
N TYR A 820 17.46 12.47 -20.34
CA TYR A 820 16.24 11.80 -20.78
C TYR A 820 16.44 10.28 -20.86
N MET A 821 15.34 9.53 -20.78
CA MET A 821 15.28 8.09 -20.96
C MET A 821 14.73 7.73 -22.34
N GLU A 822 15.27 6.69 -22.96
CA GLU A 822 14.72 6.08 -24.16
C GLU A 822 14.43 4.60 -23.91
N PHE A 823 13.15 4.23 -23.91
CA PHE A 823 12.74 2.85 -23.72
C PHE A 823 12.99 2.00 -24.96
N HIS A 824 13.46 0.77 -24.78
CA HIS A 824 13.73 -0.13 -25.89
C HIS A 824 12.42 -0.45 -26.63
N PRO A 825 12.30 -0.19 -27.95
CA PRO A 825 10.99 -0.13 -28.63
C PRO A 825 10.22 -1.46 -28.67
N THR A 826 10.88 -2.60 -28.45
CA THR A 826 10.25 -3.93 -28.47
C THR A 826 9.95 -4.48 -27.07
N THR A 827 10.80 -4.21 -26.09
CA THR A 827 10.81 -4.85 -24.76
C THR A 827 10.61 -3.87 -23.60
N GLY A 828 10.68 -2.56 -23.88
CA GLY A 828 10.34 -1.50 -22.94
C GLY A 828 8.82 -1.35 -22.69
N PRO A 829 8.41 -0.53 -21.72
CA PRO A 829 7.01 -0.30 -21.37
C PRO A 829 6.26 0.50 -22.46
N THR A 830 4.93 0.48 -22.38
CA THR A 830 4.05 1.43 -23.09
C THR A 830 3.83 2.68 -22.24
N LEU A 831 3.70 3.85 -22.89
CA LEU A 831 3.53 5.14 -22.22
C LEU A 831 2.13 5.70 -22.55
N GLU A 832 1.29 5.87 -21.53
CA GLU A 832 -0.13 6.20 -21.69
C GLU A 832 -0.49 7.58 -21.13
N GLN A 833 -1.04 8.46 -21.96
CA GLN A 833 -1.43 9.80 -21.56
C GLN A 833 -2.51 9.76 -20.46
N ILE A 834 -2.30 10.43 -19.32
CA ILE A 834 -3.18 10.27 -18.14
C ILE A 834 -4.55 10.97 -18.29
N ALA A 835 -4.67 11.89 -19.24
CA ALA A 835 -5.91 12.53 -19.70
C ALA A 835 -5.66 13.17 -21.07
N PRO A 836 -6.69 13.36 -21.93
CA PRO A 836 -6.51 13.84 -23.31
C PRO A 836 -5.74 15.17 -23.45
N ASP A 837 -5.89 16.07 -22.48
CA ASP A 837 -5.25 17.40 -22.47
C ASP A 837 -3.95 17.44 -21.61
N SER A 838 -3.43 16.30 -21.17
CA SER A 838 -2.25 16.23 -20.28
C SER A 838 -0.96 16.02 -21.05
N GLU A 839 0.10 16.76 -20.71
CA GLU A 839 1.46 16.49 -21.19
C GLU A 839 2.11 15.26 -20.50
N LEU A 840 1.45 14.67 -19.49
CA LEU A 840 1.96 13.58 -18.68
C LEU A 840 1.45 12.20 -19.15
N TYR A 841 2.36 11.24 -19.16
CA TYR A 841 2.13 9.85 -19.55
C TYR A 841 2.56 8.91 -18.42
N GLU A 842 1.75 7.91 -18.10
CA GLU A 842 2.08 6.87 -17.13
C GLU A 842 2.85 5.72 -17.80
N VAL A 843 3.83 5.16 -17.09
CA VAL A 843 4.54 3.94 -17.49
C VAL A 843 3.67 2.72 -17.21
N VAL A 844 3.25 2.03 -18.28
CA VAL A 844 2.36 0.87 -18.26
C VAL A 844 3.02 -0.31 -18.94
N THR A 845 3.08 -1.45 -18.25
CA THR A 845 3.63 -2.71 -18.76
C THR A 845 2.51 -3.73 -18.94
N ARG A 846 2.56 -4.50 -20.02
CA ARG A 846 1.57 -5.53 -20.39
C ARG A 846 2.29 -6.81 -20.83
N LYS A 847 1.61 -7.95 -20.74
CA LYS A 847 2.14 -9.24 -21.23
C LYS A 847 2.51 -9.14 -22.71
N SER A 848 3.58 -9.83 -23.11
CA SER A 848 4.07 -9.77 -24.48
C SER A 848 3.09 -10.47 -25.43
N PRO A 849 2.70 -9.87 -26.57
CA PRO A 849 1.96 -10.58 -27.61
C PRO A 849 2.83 -11.59 -28.38
N ASP A 850 4.16 -11.46 -28.30
CA ASP A 850 5.12 -12.46 -28.78
C ASP A 850 5.65 -13.31 -27.61
N PRO A 851 5.35 -14.63 -27.55
CA PRO A 851 5.89 -15.53 -26.53
C PRO A 851 7.42 -15.59 -26.49
N ASN A 852 8.14 -15.29 -27.58
CA ASN A 852 9.61 -15.24 -27.59
C ASN A 852 10.17 -14.07 -26.77
N LEU A 853 9.33 -13.12 -26.36
CA LEU A 853 9.68 -11.93 -25.59
C LEU A 853 8.96 -11.84 -24.23
N ASP A 854 8.20 -12.87 -23.84
CA ASP A 854 7.48 -12.90 -22.55
C ASP A 854 8.43 -12.74 -21.35
N TRP A 855 9.62 -13.35 -21.43
CA TRP A 855 10.71 -13.20 -20.44
C TRP A 855 11.13 -11.74 -20.17
N SER A 856 10.85 -10.81 -21.09
CA SER A 856 11.17 -9.38 -20.90
C SER A 856 10.21 -8.66 -19.94
N ARG A 857 9.16 -9.35 -19.45
CA ARG A 857 8.04 -8.78 -18.68
C ARG A 857 7.94 -9.38 -17.28
N MET A 858 9.06 -9.39 -16.56
CA MET A 858 9.27 -9.97 -15.21
C MET A 858 8.11 -9.81 -14.22
N VAL A 859 7.39 -8.69 -14.26
CA VAL A 859 6.23 -8.42 -13.39
C VAL A 859 5.14 -9.49 -13.45
N PHE A 860 4.98 -10.19 -14.57
CA PHE A 860 4.00 -11.28 -14.71
C PHE A 860 4.51 -12.65 -14.25
N ASP A 861 5.79 -12.74 -13.92
CA ASP A 861 6.37 -13.89 -13.21
C ASP A 861 6.32 -13.68 -11.69
N VAL A 862 6.32 -12.42 -11.25
CA VAL A 862 6.10 -12.02 -9.85
C VAL A 862 4.60 -12.02 -9.49
N PHE A 863 3.75 -11.57 -10.42
CA PHE A 863 2.29 -11.46 -10.27
C PHE A 863 1.57 -12.08 -11.49
N PRO A 864 1.50 -13.43 -11.58
CA PRO A 864 0.90 -14.10 -12.74
C PRO A 864 -0.61 -13.84 -12.90
N GLU A 865 -1.29 -13.40 -11.84
CA GLU A 865 -2.73 -13.10 -11.80
C GLU A 865 -3.16 -11.78 -12.46
N ILE A 866 -2.21 -10.96 -12.94
CA ILE A 866 -2.48 -9.72 -13.69
C ILE A 866 -1.95 -9.80 -15.13
N ASP A 867 -2.54 -8.99 -16.02
CA ASP A 867 -2.11 -8.85 -17.43
C ASP A 867 -1.57 -7.45 -17.76
N GLU A 868 -1.83 -6.47 -16.89
CA GLU A 868 -1.36 -5.08 -16.96
C GLU A 868 -0.81 -4.64 -15.60
N TRP A 869 0.35 -4.00 -15.61
CA TRP A 869 0.95 -3.30 -14.47
C TRP A 869 1.11 -1.81 -14.79
N ARG A 870 0.40 -0.96 -14.06
CA ARG A 870 0.54 0.50 -14.11
C ARG A 870 1.46 0.93 -12.98
N SER A 871 2.67 1.41 -13.29
CA SER A 871 3.68 1.65 -12.24
C SER A 871 3.47 2.95 -11.48
N LYS A 872 2.51 3.79 -11.90
CA LYS A 872 2.28 5.17 -11.40
C LYS A 872 3.41 6.14 -11.65
N ASP A 873 4.46 5.75 -12.36
CA ASP A 873 5.57 6.63 -12.72
C ASP A 873 5.15 7.47 -13.92
N LEU A 874 5.30 8.79 -13.80
CA LEU A 874 4.84 9.78 -14.76
C LEU A 874 6.02 10.35 -15.54
N MET A 875 5.84 10.44 -16.85
CA MET A 875 6.83 10.90 -17.82
C MET A 875 6.25 12.05 -18.65
N SER A 876 7.07 13.04 -18.98
CA SER A 876 6.82 14.00 -20.06
C SER A 876 7.60 13.58 -21.31
N LYS A 877 7.15 14.02 -22.50
CA LYS A 877 7.90 13.88 -23.75
C LYS A 877 8.88 15.03 -23.91
N CYS A 878 10.06 14.73 -24.45
CA CYS A 878 10.93 15.76 -24.99
C CYS A 878 10.19 16.58 -26.06
N LYS A 879 10.42 17.90 -26.07
CA LYS A 879 9.75 18.85 -26.99
C LYS A 879 10.67 19.32 -28.12
N ASP A 880 11.92 18.85 -28.14
CA ASP A 880 12.92 19.21 -29.14
C ASP A 880 12.72 18.39 -30.43
N PRO A 881 12.66 19.03 -31.62
CA PRO A 881 12.30 18.33 -32.87
C PRO A 881 13.25 17.17 -33.23
N GLY A 882 12.67 16.01 -33.51
CA GLY A 882 13.39 14.76 -33.79
C GLY A 882 13.72 13.93 -32.55
N PHE A 883 13.45 14.42 -31.34
CA PHE A 883 13.69 13.74 -30.07
C PHE A 883 12.40 13.33 -29.34
N GLU A 884 11.25 13.30 -30.02
CA GLU A 884 9.92 13.02 -29.46
C GLU A 884 9.75 11.57 -28.92
N HIS A 885 10.76 10.73 -29.12
CA HIS A 885 10.91 9.38 -28.59
C HIS A 885 11.59 9.34 -27.21
N LEU A 886 12.17 10.46 -26.76
CA LEU A 886 12.80 10.62 -25.45
C LEU A 886 11.80 11.08 -24.38
N TRP A 887 11.97 10.56 -23.17
CA TRP A 887 11.07 10.74 -22.04
C TRP A 887 11.80 11.27 -20.81
N GLN A 888 11.19 12.21 -20.09
CA GLN A 888 11.74 12.73 -18.83
C GLN A 888 10.82 12.30 -17.68
N PHE A 889 11.41 11.76 -16.60
CA PHE A 889 10.65 11.39 -15.40
C PHE A 889 10.24 12.65 -14.63
N GLU A 890 8.93 12.82 -14.50
CA GLU A 890 8.31 13.94 -13.80
C GLU A 890 8.02 13.60 -12.34
N GLY A 891 7.64 12.35 -12.05
CA GLY A 891 7.37 11.92 -10.68
C GLY A 891 6.51 10.67 -10.57
N ARG A 892 5.85 10.50 -9.42
CA ARG A 892 4.87 9.43 -9.23
C ARG A 892 3.49 10.03 -8.97
N LEU A 893 2.45 9.39 -9.48
CA LEU A 893 1.05 9.80 -9.29
C LEU A 893 0.66 9.86 -7.79
N ASP A 894 1.26 9.00 -6.96
CA ASP A 894 1.07 8.96 -5.51
C ASP A 894 1.85 10.06 -4.74
N ASP A 895 2.85 10.71 -5.37
CA ASP A 895 3.67 11.79 -4.79
C ASP A 895 3.13 13.20 -5.12
N ILE A 896 2.10 13.32 -5.97
CA ILE A 896 1.48 14.60 -6.30
C ILE A 896 0.79 15.17 -5.04
N ILE A 897 1.24 16.34 -4.61
CA ILE A 897 0.63 17.07 -3.50
C ILE A 897 -0.67 17.70 -4.00
N ILE A 898 -1.77 17.42 -3.31
CA ILE A 898 -3.07 18.07 -3.54
C ILE A 898 -3.28 19.06 -2.41
N LEU A 899 -3.29 20.35 -2.76
CA LEU A 899 -3.58 21.46 -1.85
C LEU A 899 -5.09 21.50 -1.51
N SER A 900 -5.47 22.17 -0.42
CA SER A 900 -6.89 22.29 -0.01
C SER A 900 -7.76 23.10 -0.97
N ASN A 901 -7.16 23.88 -1.86
CA ASN A 901 -7.82 24.54 -2.99
C ASN A 901 -7.97 23.61 -4.22
N ALA A 902 -7.70 22.31 -4.07
CA ALA A 902 -7.69 21.25 -5.08
C ALA A 902 -6.65 21.42 -6.21
N LEU A 903 -5.75 22.41 -6.12
CA LEU A 903 -4.63 22.52 -7.05
C LEU A 903 -3.59 21.42 -6.79
N LYS A 904 -3.03 20.89 -7.87
CA LYS A 904 -2.00 19.85 -7.85
C LYS A 904 -0.61 20.49 -7.94
N VAL A 905 0.34 19.95 -7.19
CA VAL A 905 1.74 20.34 -7.21
C VAL A 905 2.62 19.11 -7.35
N ASN A 906 3.57 19.16 -8.29
CA ASN A 906 4.67 18.20 -8.37
C ASN A 906 5.83 18.72 -7.48
N PRO A 907 6.18 18.04 -6.37
CA PRO A 907 7.23 18.52 -5.49
C PRO A 907 8.65 18.36 -6.07
N LEU A 908 8.85 17.43 -7.00
CA LEU A 908 10.18 16.93 -7.38
C LEU A 908 11.06 17.97 -8.09
N HIS A 909 10.46 18.92 -8.81
CA HIS A 909 11.22 20.01 -9.47
C HIS A 909 11.96 20.90 -8.45
N ILE A 910 11.37 21.12 -7.28
CA ILE A 910 12.00 21.86 -6.18
C ILE A 910 13.01 20.97 -5.46
N GLU A 911 12.60 19.75 -5.12
CA GLU A 911 13.42 18.81 -4.33
C GLU A 911 14.72 18.43 -5.04
N ALA A 912 14.65 18.02 -6.30
CA ALA A 912 15.83 17.65 -7.08
C ALA A 912 16.78 18.84 -7.30
N LYS A 913 16.26 20.07 -7.39
CA LYS A 913 17.08 21.29 -7.54
C LYS A 913 17.82 21.67 -6.26
N LEU A 914 17.30 21.29 -5.09
CA LEU A 914 17.93 21.52 -3.79
C LEU A 914 18.73 20.33 -3.26
N GLN A 915 18.50 19.12 -3.78
CA GLN A 915 19.15 17.89 -3.30
C GLN A 915 20.69 17.90 -3.46
N SER A 916 21.22 18.67 -4.40
CA SER A 916 22.67 18.86 -4.62
C SER A 916 23.23 20.13 -3.96
N HIS A 917 22.46 20.85 -3.13
CA HIS A 917 22.92 22.08 -2.47
C HIS A 917 23.91 21.76 -1.33
N PRO A 918 25.10 22.40 -1.26
CA PRO A 918 26.17 21.98 -0.35
C PRO A 918 25.80 22.04 1.14
N ALA A 919 24.95 22.98 1.55
CA ALA A 919 24.47 23.09 2.93
C ALA A 919 23.39 22.07 3.33
N LEU A 920 22.84 21.29 2.38
CA LEU A 920 21.71 20.39 2.62
C LEU A 920 22.12 18.90 2.61
N LYS A 921 21.45 18.13 3.46
CA LYS A 921 21.46 16.67 3.54
C LYS A 921 20.15 16.07 2.98
N GLY A 922 19.12 16.88 2.86
CA GLY A 922 17.83 16.55 2.27
C GLY A 922 16.91 17.76 2.18
N ALA A 923 15.97 17.73 1.22
CA ALA A 923 14.89 18.70 1.08
C ALA A 923 13.59 17.94 0.78
N LEU A 924 12.47 18.39 1.34
CA LEU A 924 11.17 17.75 1.17
C LEU A 924 10.02 18.78 1.18
N VAL A 925 9.28 18.88 0.09
CA VAL A 925 8.12 19.76 -0.06
C VAL A 925 6.88 19.12 0.54
N PHE A 926 6.06 19.93 1.20
CA PHE A 926 4.78 19.58 1.81
C PHE A 926 3.70 20.62 1.48
N GLY A 927 2.48 20.43 1.99
CA GLY A 927 1.34 21.32 1.78
C GLY A 927 0.01 20.63 1.48
N ARG A 928 -0.03 19.30 1.58
CA ARG A 928 -1.27 18.53 1.57
C ARG A 928 -2.24 19.11 2.61
N ASP A 929 -3.51 19.26 2.22
CA ASP A 929 -4.58 19.81 3.05
C ASP A 929 -4.40 21.31 3.46
N HIS A 930 -3.36 21.99 2.95
CA HIS A 930 -3.09 23.43 3.09
C HIS A 930 -3.20 24.19 1.76
N THR A 931 -3.24 25.53 1.78
CA THR A 931 -3.49 26.37 0.59
C THR A 931 -2.24 26.73 -0.22
N LYS A 932 -1.04 26.53 0.33
CA LYS A 932 0.28 26.81 -0.24
C LYS A 932 1.23 25.67 0.07
N CYS A 933 2.25 25.46 -0.76
CA CYS A 933 3.36 24.58 -0.42
C CYS A 933 4.31 25.19 0.63
N GLY A 934 4.89 24.31 1.45
CA GLY A 934 6.04 24.60 2.31
C GLY A 934 7.18 23.62 2.06
N ILE A 935 8.34 23.85 2.67
CA ILE A 935 9.51 22.96 2.52
C ILE A 935 10.22 22.69 3.84
N LEU A 936 10.56 21.41 4.04
CA LEU A 936 11.42 20.89 5.08
C LEU A 936 12.86 20.81 4.55
N LEU A 937 13.81 21.44 5.25
CA LEU A 937 15.23 21.44 4.92
C LEU A 937 16.03 20.71 6.01
N GLU A 938 16.76 19.64 5.68
CA GLU A 938 17.67 18.96 6.60
C GLU A 938 19.10 19.48 6.37
N PRO A 939 19.75 20.14 7.35
CA PRO A 939 21.09 20.69 7.19
C PRO A 939 22.18 19.61 7.11
N LYS A 940 23.28 19.91 6.39
CA LYS A 940 24.50 19.09 6.35
C LYS A 940 25.42 19.34 7.55
N ASP A 941 25.52 20.58 8.04
CA ASP A 941 26.13 20.92 9.33
C ASP A 941 25.05 21.07 10.42
N PRO A 942 25.01 20.21 11.46
CA PRO A 942 24.03 20.33 12.54
C PRO A 942 24.17 21.60 13.41
N LYS A 943 25.19 22.43 13.20
CA LYS A 943 25.42 23.68 13.94
C LYS A 943 24.92 24.94 13.22
N ILE A 944 24.50 24.85 11.96
CA ILE A 944 24.01 26.02 11.22
C ILE A 944 22.70 26.52 11.83
N THR A 945 22.54 27.84 11.99
CA THR A 945 21.29 28.40 12.49
C THR A 945 20.23 28.40 11.39
N ARG A 946 18.96 28.29 11.77
CA ARG A 946 17.80 28.29 10.85
C ARG A 946 17.92 29.40 9.80
N ASP A 947 18.13 30.63 10.25
CA ASP A 947 18.06 31.79 9.37
C ASP A 947 19.30 31.91 8.47
N ALA A 948 20.47 31.45 8.93
CA ALA A 948 21.66 31.35 8.08
C ALA A 948 21.49 30.31 6.95
N LEU A 949 20.94 29.13 7.28
CA LEU A 949 20.62 28.11 6.28
C LEU A 949 19.56 28.61 5.28
N VAL A 950 18.53 29.31 5.77
CA VAL A 950 17.47 29.88 4.91
C VAL A 950 18.05 30.91 3.94
N GLU A 951 18.90 31.84 4.39
CA GLU A 951 19.52 32.82 3.48
C GLU A 951 20.53 32.20 2.51
N GLU A 952 21.26 31.14 2.90
CA GLU A 952 22.16 30.43 1.99
C GLU A 952 21.40 29.64 0.91
N VAL A 953 20.31 28.96 1.29
CA VAL A 953 19.49 28.13 0.37
C VAL A 953 18.52 28.96 -0.47
N TRP A 954 18.12 30.16 -0.01
CA TRP A 954 17.06 30.95 -0.67
C TRP A 954 17.31 31.20 -2.17
N PRO A 955 18.51 31.59 -2.65
CA PRO A 955 18.73 31.82 -4.08
C PRO A 955 18.47 30.59 -4.95
N ALA A 956 18.76 29.39 -4.44
CA ALA A 956 18.48 28.13 -5.14
C ALA A 956 16.99 27.77 -5.14
N LEU A 957 16.29 28.02 -4.03
CA LEU A 957 14.83 27.85 -3.92
C LEU A 957 14.07 28.89 -4.75
N GLU A 958 14.53 30.13 -4.82
CA GLU A 958 13.95 31.20 -5.64
C GLU A 958 14.13 30.90 -7.14
N ALA A 959 15.29 30.38 -7.54
CA ALA A 959 15.52 29.86 -8.89
C ALA A 959 14.56 28.70 -9.22
N ALA A 960 14.34 27.74 -8.31
CA ALA A 960 13.36 26.67 -8.49
C ALA A 960 11.91 27.20 -8.58
N ASN A 961 11.52 28.13 -7.70
CA ASN A 961 10.23 28.81 -7.71
C ASN A 961 9.95 29.52 -9.05
N SER A 962 10.97 30.06 -9.72
CA SER A 962 10.81 30.76 -11.00
C SER A 962 10.28 29.84 -12.13
N LEU A 963 10.58 28.54 -12.08
CA LEU A 963 10.25 27.55 -13.11
C LEU A 963 8.86 26.94 -12.96
N ILE A 964 8.18 27.17 -11.83
CA ILE A 964 6.91 26.52 -11.46
C ILE A 964 5.75 27.52 -11.34
N PRO A 965 4.48 27.05 -11.47
CA PRO A 965 3.28 27.88 -11.29
C PRO A 965 3.21 28.53 -9.90
N GLU A 966 2.54 29.69 -9.82
CA GLU A 966 2.50 30.51 -8.59
C GLU A 966 1.98 29.76 -7.36
N HIS A 967 0.96 28.90 -7.51
CA HIS A 967 0.40 28.10 -6.41
C HIS A 967 1.33 27.02 -5.85
N ALA A 968 2.38 26.66 -6.60
CA ALA A 968 3.39 25.67 -6.24
C ALA A 968 4.61 26.29 -5.53
N ARG A 969 4.74 27.61 -5.52
CA ARG A 969 5.93 28.32 -5.00
C ARG A 969 5.96 28.31 -3.47
N VAL A 970 7.15 28.12 -2.91
CA VAL A 970 7.42 28.16 -1.47
C VAL A 970 8.06 29.50 -1.10
N SER A 971 7.41 30.27 -0.23
CA SER A 971 7.92 31.55 0.28
C SER A 971 8.74 31.37 1.58
N LYS A 972 9.60 32.35 1.95
CA LYS A 972 10.53 32.26 3.10
C LYS A 972 9.87 31.94 4.45
N ASP A 973 8.63 32.39 4.62
CA ASP A 973 7.75 32.12 5.75
C ASP A 973 7.32 30.63 5.83
N HIS A 974 7.28 29.92 4.69
CA HIS A 974 6.88 28.51 4.59
C HIS A 974 8.05 27.51 4.67
N ILE A 975 9.18 27.91 5.29
CA ILE A 975 10.38 27.07 5.45
C ILE A 975 10.52 26.57 6.89
N VAL A 976 10.53 25.25 7.03
CA VAL A 976 10.83 24.52 8.28
C VAL A 976 12.22 23.89 8.14
N VAL A 977 13.07 24.04 9.16
CA VAL A 977 14.41 23.43 9.20
C VAL A 977 14.39 22.26 10.17
N GLY A 978 14.83 21.09 9.71
CA GLY A 978 14.86 19.86 10.51
C GLY A 978 15.99 19.87 11.54
N SER A 979 15.75 19.28 12.72
CA SER A 979 16.73 19.22 13.80
C SER A 979 17.61 17.96 13.71
N PRO A 980 18.86 17.99 14.21
CA PRO A 980 19.75 16.82 14.22
C PRO A 980 19.19 15.60 14.99
N GLU A 981 18.35 15.86 15.99
CA GLU A 981 17.68 14.85 16.82
C GLU A 981 16.52 14.14 16.09
N LYS A 982 16.06 14.70 14.97
CA LYS A 982 14.88 14.28 14.21
C LYS A 982 15.19 14.13 12.71
N PRO A 983 16.19 13.32 12.32
CA PRO A 983 16.65 13.21 10.93
C PRO A 983 15.54 12.65 10.02
N PHE A 984 15.47 13.11 8.76
CA PHE A 984 14.38 12.70 7.86
C PHE A 984 14.37 11.18 7.63
N GLN A 985 13.18 10.58 7.74
CA GLN A 985 12.95 9.16 7.51
C GLN A 985 13.32 8.77 6.09
N ARG A 986 14.09 7.68 5.95
CA ARG A 986 14.64 7.22 4.66
C ARG A 986 14.39 5.73 4.46
N ALA A 987 14.14 5.36 3.21
CA ALA A 987 14.04 3.97 2.79
C ALA A 987 15.43 3.29 2.80
N SER A 988 15.47 1.98 2.58
CA SER A 988 16.73 1.20 2.47
C SER A 988 17.72 1.78 1.44
N LYS A 989 17.20 2.36 0.34
CA LYS A 989 17.94 3.09 -0.72
C LYS A 989 18.56 4.43 -0.27
N GLY A 990 18.17 4.98 0.89
CA GLY A 990 18.56 6.32 1.35
C GLY A 990 17.65 7.46 0.87
N THR A 991 16.64 7.18 0.04
CA THR A 991 15.63 8.15 -0.41
C THR A 991 14.65 8.51 0.71
N ILE A 992 14.26 9.77 0.80
CA ILE A 992 13.36 10.28 1.87
C ILE A 992 11.94 9.70 1.70
N VAL A 993 11.33 9.22 2.77
CA VAL A 993 9.96 8.68 2.76
C VAL A 993 8.98 9.77 3.15
N ARG A 994 8.45 10.48 2.14
CA ARG A 994 7.58 11.66 2.30
C ARG A 994 6.54 11.50 3.42
N SER A 995 5.73 10.45 3.35
CA SER A 995 4.62 10.21 4.28
C SER A 995 5.05 9.94 5.73
N LEU A 996 6.24 9.40 5.96
CA LEU A 996 6.77 9.21 7.32
C LEU A 996 7.38 10.51 7.83
N THR A 997 8.22 11.18 7.02
CA THR A 997 8.85 12.45 7.41
C THR A 997 7.81 13.55 7.68
N THR A 998 6.80 13.74 6.82
CA THR A 998 5.76 14.77 7.07
C THR A 998 4.88 14.44 8.26
N LYS A 999 4.69 13.16 8.60
CA LYS A 999 3.96 12.74 9.80
C LYS A 999 4.81 12.96 11.07
N GLU A 1000 6.10 12.73 10.99
CA GLU A 1000 7.01 12.98 12.11
C GLU A 1000 7.10 14.48 12.40
N TYR A 1001 7.19 15.31 11.36
CA TYR A 1001 7.23 16.78 11.41
C TYR A 1001 5.83 17.46 11.42
N GLU A 1002 4.75 16.71 11.66
CA GLU A 1002 3.37 17.22 11.62
C GLU A 1002 3.18 18.43 12.56
N SER A 1003 3.79 18.39 13.75
CA SER A 1003 3.78 19.51 14.71
C SER A 1003 4.39 20.81 14.17
N GLU A 1004 5.60 20.74 13.61
CA GLU A 1004 6.34 21.91 13.13
C GLU A 1004 5.78 22.47 11.81
N ILE A 1005 5.18 21.59 10.99
CA ILE A 1005 4.43 21.98 9.79
C ILE A 1005 3.18 22.77 10.18
N GLU A 1006 2.35 22.26 11.10
CA GLU A 1006 1.14 22.95 11.56
C GLU A 1006 1.45 24.22 12.36
N GLU A 1007 2.55 24.25 13.13
CA GLU A 1007 3.01 25.47 13.83
C GLU A 1007 3.43 26.56 12.82
N MET A 1008 4.18 26.19 11.78
CA MET A 1008 4.54 27.12 10.70
C MET A 1008 3.28 27.69 10.03
N TYR A 1009 2.36 26.84 9.57
CA TYR A 1009 1.13 27.33 8.92
C TYR A 1009 0.27 28.18 9.88
N SER A 1010 0.27 27.86 11.18
CA SER A 1010 -0.42 28.64 12.21
C SER A 1010 0.26 29.97 12.57
N ALA A 1011 1.55 30.15 12.25
CA ALA A 1011 2.30 31.38 12.46
C ALA A 1011 2.21 32.37 11.28
N VAL A 1012 1.73 31.89 10.12
CA VAL A 1012 1.62 32.66 8.86
C VAL A 1012 0.16 33.02 8.53
N ALA A 1013 -0.82 32.43 9.23
CA ALA A 1013 -2.27 32.61 9.02
C ALA A 1013 -2.94 33.66 9.95
#